data_AF-A0A7R5KJ34-F1
#
_entry.id   AF-A0A7R5KJ34-F1
#
_cell.length_a   1.000
_cell.length_b   1.000
_cell.length_c   1.000
_cell.angle_alpha   90.00
_cell.angle_beta   90.00
_cell.angle_gamma   90.00
#
_symmetry.space_group_name_H-M   'P 1'
#
loop_
_entity.id
_entity.type
_entity.pdbx_description
1 polymer ?
#
loop_
_entity_poly.entity_id
_entity_poly.type
_entity_poly.pdbx_seq_one_letter_code
_entity_poly.pdbx_strand_id
1 'polypeptide(L)'
;MQRKNAVEEENACLKNEFSTLNQKFKDKSQELKDTEECAQKKEEQNRLVIKNLEEENKGLNTCCADLLSDLEKLRKQEAQWKMEKSGSDAIIKNLETDLAEAREQIKELHSICGNLSSQVAVKQEELFQKNCDVIKAKKELQELQNLCGQNTEYTAQQAELIKQVQALNANTQKVMKDQEDAHTAEITLYQKLYNELSLCFETVKTSEIQLQQSCASLQDHLLEKDKTICLLQVQLQEAYNASNAVHQNSPKYQVQEPPVKRSRSLSPKSPFRESEELRKLKIAERKIENLEKTLQLKTRETDELRTAYEKHKERLQMLQTNYRALKEQLKQWEEGDTRLNLEEELDQMKIYQSVEPLFKLSEDDGVKNNTLVRNMREVSHQMLQKMQQLERRFSAIEGELRKQKEVNKDLLNHKIYLKESLKVQKEDADTRERELEMLLKRICEIKKEKSELQLVIDEKEKETASLKRQVAEANRLRNESEDLLSQVQEPKCLPDKAKAVTTSGQCKITGTKVKLKTAKEKSSLGHHGAFLKQSIKVMSNVFEKFSKDGWEDVNESSDSEIPNSESSETVIMRTVQNIDPLPDRSKQKEKKSCNTVHLEGKNEQYNQKCHSQKKELEKLHSERRKICYLVTSHPSILSKVNRAKRRNITVQKPGYSVTLLQERIKSLQKQIAVLQTEKKTAVTSVKEVKETNEKLTSQLHLANQRLQTSKLTIEMLTSNLAKWQQDKEDLQGKLKLREHLSQTAGKSKATPAPSKNIDLEMKQLQCKLKNSNNEITKQSTTIKSLKNEVQEKEERIRELQAKISRLERDFIVKRHLIEDLKSHLKASQENEKTSNETLESLERKVKALAEDCSGKKTSIDSLKQRLNVATKEKSQYEQMYHKAKDELEKKDLKLTKLESKIIETECAMTELETATSDKLHSLAKQSAEALETVQKKLLLTSDKVEEFKTFVKTLSRELQHSIQELRTKIKKAKKVGKMKACKNCLSQESVQLAASILNVSTTDLEEILDVEDEEETAKTKMEFEKDKEWLQRIQKLTEAQFPFASHLMDVVLEKLNEKKKLVEEYSSLVKQTL
;
A
#
# COMPACT_ATOMS: atom_id res chain seq x y z
N MET A 1 -138.14 -55.56 90.55
CA MET A 1 -136.98 -56.16 89.85
C MET A 1 -136.53 -55.33 88.65
N GLN A 2 -137.30 -55.16 87.58
CA GLN A 2 -136.87 -54.52 86.30
C GLN A 2 -135.87 -53.34 86.40
N ARG A 3 -136.11 -52.33 87.25
CA ARG A 3 -135.16 -51.19 87.45
C ARG A 3 -133.76 -51.61 87.93
N LYS A 4 -133.61 -52.71 88.66
CA LYS A 4 -132.31 -53.22 89.13
C LYS A 4 -131.53 -53.86 87.98
N ASN A 5 -132.17 -54.72 87.19
CA ASN A 5 -131.55 -55.35 86.02
C ASN A 5 -131.08 -54.29 85.01
N ALA A 6 -131.91 -53.28 84.71
CA ALA A 6 -131.53 -52.19 83.82
C ALA A 6 -130.28 -51.43 84.33
N VAL A 7 -130.19 -51.14 85.63
CA VAL A 7 -129.01 -50.50 86.24
C VAL A 7 -127.79 -51.43 86.26
N GLU A 8 -127.97 -52.76 86.32
CA GLU A 8 -126.88 -53.74 86.26
C GLU A 8 -126.37 -53.94 84.82
N GLU A 9 -127.25 -53.91 83.82
CA GLU A 9 -126.90 -53.86 82.39
C GLU A 9 -126.23 -52.54 82.01
N GLU A 10 -126.73 -51.41 82.52
CA GLU A 10 -126.13 -50.07 82.38
C GLU A 10 -124.73 -50.03 83.02
N ASN A 11 -124.56 -50.56 84.22
CA ASN A 11 -123.23 -50.68 84.85
C ASN A 11 -122.29 -51.62 84.07
N ALA A 12 -122.79 -52.72 83.50
CA ALA A 12 -121.99 -53.61 82.67
C ALA A 12 -121.57 -52.92 81.35
N CYS A 13 -122.47 -52.15 80.75
CA CYS A 13 -122.20 -51.33 79.57
C CYS A 13 -121.14 -50.26 79.88
N LEU A 14 -121.37 -49.42 80.90
CA LEU A 14 -120.43 -48.39 81.35
C LEU A 14 -119.07 -48.96 81.75
N LYS A 15 -119.02 -50.17 82.34
CA LYS A 15 -117.75 -50.84 82.69
C LYS A 15 -117.00 -51.35 81.45
N ASN A 16 -117.71 -51.81 80.43
CA ASN A 16 -117.11 -52.16 79.14
C ASN A 16 -116.65 -50.90 78.38
N GLU A 17 -117.45 -49.83 78.35
CA GLU A 17 -117.08 -48.53 77.78
C GLU A 17 -115.85 -47.95 78.48
N PHE A 18 -115.82 -47.93 79.81
CA PHE A 18 -114.66 -47.46 80.59
C PHE A 18 -113.41 -48.32 80.32
N SER A 19 -113.57 -49.63 80.17
CA SER A 19 -112.46 -50.53 79.80
C SER A 19 -111.95 -50.26 78.38
N THR A 20 -112.85 -50.04 77.42
CA THR A 20 -112.52 -49.65 76.04
C THR A 20 -111.88 -48.26 75.98
N LEU A 21 -112.34 -47.30 76.79
CA LEU A 21 -111.79 -45.95 76.85
C LEU A 21 -110.40 -45.92 77.52
N ASN A 22 -110.20 -46.71 78.57
CA ASN A 22 -108.90 -46.91 79.22
C ASN A 22 -107.90 -47.61 78.30
N GLN A 23 -108.34 -48.59 77.50
CA GLN A 23 -107.48 -49.19 76.48
C GLN A 23 -107.13 -48.17 75.39
N LYS A 24 -108.11 -47.45 74.82
CA LYS A 24 -107.87 -46.35 73.87
C LYS A 24 -106.92 -45.28 74.44
N PHE A 25 -107.00 -44.97 75.73
CA PHE A 25 -106.09 -44.03 76.39
C PHE A 25 -104.66 -44.57 76.46
N LYS A 26 -104.47 -45.85 76.78
CA LYS A 26 -103.15 -46.50 76.70
C LYS A 26 -102.60 -46.52 75.28
N ASP A 27 -103.43 -46.92 74.31
CA ASP A 27 -103.04 -46.99 72.89
C ASP A 27 -102.63 -45.60 72.39
N LYS A 28 -103.41 -44.55 72.71
CA LYS A 28 -103.10 -43.15 72.36
C LYS A 28 -101.87 -42.62 73.09
N SER A 29 -101.63 -43.05 74.33
CA SER A 29 -100.43 -42.68 75.09
C SER A 29 -99.17 -43.37 74.55
N GLN A 30 -99.28 -44.58 74.01
CA GLN A 30 -98.17 -45.26 73.35
C GLN A 30 -97.91 -44.66 71.96
N GLU A 31 -98.96 -44.36 71.19
CA GLU A 31 -98.86 -43.63 69.92
C GLU A 31 -98.20 -42.25 70.08
N LEU A 32 -98.53 -41.51 71.16
CA LEU A 32 -97.85 -40.26 71.52
C LEU A 32 -96.36 -40.48 71.82
N LYS A 33 -96.03 -41.52 72.60
CA LYS A 33 -94.64 -41.85 72.94
C LYS A 33 -93.82 -42.27 71.71
N ASP A 34 -94.39 -43.09 70.84
CA ASP A 34 -93.73 -43.57 69.63
C ASP A 34 -93.53 -42.44 68.61
N THR A 35 -94.48 -41.50 68.52
CA THR A 35 -94.33 -40.28 67.68
C THR A 35 -93.37 -39.27 68.29
N GLU A 36 -93.29 -39.14 69.61
CA GLU A 36 -92.28 -38.33 70.31
C GLU A 36 -90.87 -38.91 70.13
N GLU A 37 -90.68 -40.22 70.29
CA GLU A 37 -89.39 -40.90 70.06
C GLU A 37 -88.96 -40.80 68.58
N CYS A 38 -89.92 -40.89 67.64
CA CYS A 38 -89.68 -40.66 66.22
C CYS A 38 -89.27 -39.20 65.93
N ALA A 39 -89.92 -38.23 66.59
CA ALA A 39 -89.56 -36.82 66.48
C ALA A 39 -88.17 -36.52 67.06
N GLN A 40 -87.83 -37.07 68.22
CA GLN A 40 -86.50 -36.94 68.83
C GLN A 40 -85.40 -37.52 67.95
N LYS A 41 -85.58 -38.75 67.42
CA LYS A 41 -84.63 -39.37 66.47
C LYS A 41 -84.45 -38.52 65.22
N LYS A 42 -85.51 -37.90 64.71
CA LYS A 42 -85.45 -37.00 63.56
C LYS A 42 -84.76 -35.67 63.89
N GLU A 43 -84.96 -35.12 65.09
CA GLU A 43 -84.24 -33.93 65.55
C GLU A 43 -82.75 -34.21 65.73
N GLU A 44 -82.38 -35.33 66.34
CA GLU A 44 -80.99 -35.76 66.52
C GLU A 44 -80.30 -36.01 65.17
N GLN A 45 -80.99 -36.65 64.22
CA GLN A 45 -80.49 -36.81 62.85
C GLN A 45 -80.33 -35.47 62.11
N ASN A 46 -81.27 -34.53 62.26
CA ASN A 46 -81.13 -33.16 61.73
C ASN A 46 -79.94 -32.43 62.38
N ARG A 47 -79.75 -32.57 63.69
CA ARG A 47 -78.65 -31.96 64.45
C ARG A 47 -77.28 -32.49 63.99
N LEU A 48 -77.19 -33.79 63.67
CA LEU A 48 -76.00 -34.38 63.05
C LEU A 48 -75.74 -33.85 61.64
N VAL A 49 -76.78 -33.71 60.80
CA VAL A 49 -76.65 -33.13 59.45
C VAL A 49 -76.19 -31.68 59.51
N ILE A 50 -76.76 -30.86 60.40
CA ILE A 50 -76.32 -29.46 60.62
C ILE A 50 -74.85 -29.41 61.04
N LYS A 51 -74.44 -30.27 61.98
CA LYS A 51 -73.04 -30.35 62.43
C LYS A 51 -72.09 -30.68 61.26
N ASN A 52 -72.43 -31.65 60.43
CA ASN A 52 -71.61 -32.02 59.27
C ASN A 52 -71.50 -30.86 58.26
N LEU A 53 -72.60 -30.16 57.99
CA LEU A 53 -72.62 -28.98 57.12
C LEU A 53 -71.81 -27.81 57.70
N GLU A 54 -71.80 -27.63 59.02
CA GLU A 54 -70.91 -26.66 59.67
C GLU A 54 -69.43 -27.02 59.53
N GLU A 55 -69.07 -28.30 59.65
CA GLU A 55 -67.69 -28.78 59.49
C GLU A 55 -67.22 -28.66 58.03
N GLU A 56 -68.09 -28.98 57.05
CA GLU A 56 -67.85 -28.75 55.63
C GLU A 56 -67.69 -27.25 55.31
N ASN A 57 -68.57 -26.39 55.86
CA ASN A 57 -68.49 -24.94 55.69
C ASN A 57 -67.22 -24.35 56.33
N LYS A 58 -66.75 -24.87 57.46
CA LYS A 58 -65.43 -24.50 58.05
C LYS A 58 -64.27 -24.91 57.12
N GLY A 59 -64.34 -26.09 56.51
CA GLY A 59 -63.38 -26.54 55.49
C GLY A 59 -63.36 -25.63 54.26
N LEU A 60 -64.53 -25.31 53.71
CA LEU A 60 -64.69 -24.41 52.56
C LEU A 60 -64.17 -22.99 52.86
N ASN A 61 -64.50 -22.40 54.02
CA ASN A 61 -63.97 -21.09 54.40
C ASN A 61 -62.45 -21.08 54.54
N THR A 62 -61.85 -22.17 55.05
CA THR A 62 -60.39 -22.32 55.13
C THR A 62 -59.78 -22.34 53.72
N CYS A 63 -60.32 -23.18 52.83
CA CYS A 63 -59.90 -23.25 51.43
C CYS A 63 -60.04 -21.91 50.68
N CYS A 64 -61.12 -21.15 50.94
CA CYS A 64 -61.30 -19.80 50.39
C CYS A 64 -60.27 -18.80 50.94
N ALA A 65 -59.87 -18.90 52.21
CA ALA A 65 -58.82 -18.05 52.79
C ALA A 65 -57.44 -18.38 52.19
N ASP A 66 -57.13 -19.65 51.98
CA ASP A 66 -55.89 -20.08 51.31
C ASP A 66 -55.84 -19.63 49.84
N LEU A 67 -56.94 -19.77 49.10
CA LEU A 67 -57.08 -19.26 47.72
C LEU A 67 -56.90 -17.74 47.63
N LEU A 68 -57.41 -16.98 48.61
CA LEU A 68 -57.19 -15.53 48.71
C LEU A 68 -55.72 -15.21 49.03
N SER A 69 -55.08 -15.98 49.91
CA SER A 69 -53.65 -15.87 50.23
C SER A 69 -52.77 -16.12 49.00
N ASP A 70 -53.10 -17.10 48.16
CA ASP A 70 -52.35 -17.40 46.94
C ASP A 70 -52.61 -16.38 45.82
N LEU A 71 -53.84 -15.87 45.67
CA LEU A 71 -54.13 -14.73 44.78
C LEU A 71 -53.38 -13.46 45.19
N GLU A 72 -53.24 -13.22 46.49
CA GLU A 72 -52.48 -12.10 47.06
C GLU A 72 -50.96 -12.25 46.81
N LYS A 73 -50.41 -13.47 46.88
CA LYS A 73 -49.02 -13.78 46.48
C LYS A 73 -48.81 -13.58 44.98
N LEU A 74 -49.73 -14.08 44.14
CA LEU A 74 -49.66 -13.94 42.69
C LEU A 74 -49.73 -12.48 42.25
N ARG A 75 -50.57 -11.64 42.88
CA ARG A 75 -50.58 -10.19 42.63
C ARG A 75 -49.25 -9.51 42.97
N LYS A 76 -48.60 -9.92 44.07
CA LYS A 76 -47.29 -9.37 44.47
C LYS A 76 -46.20 -9.75 43.50
N GLN A 77 -46.21 -10.99 43.00
CA GLN A 77 -45.34 -11.41 41.90
C GLN A 77 -45.64 -10.63 40.61
N GLU A 78 -46.91 -10.48 40.21
CA GLU A 78 -47.31 -9.72 39.01
C GLU A 78 -46.83 -8.25 39.08
N ALA A 79 -46.90 -7.62 40.26
CA ALA A 79 -46.37 -6.28 40.49
C ALA A 79 -44.84 -6.21 40.38
N GLN A 80 -44.11 -7.21 40.89
CA GLN A 80 -42.67 -7.34 40.74
C GLN A 80 -42.27 -7.51 39.26
N TRP A 81 -42.88 -8.47 38.55
CA TRP A 81 -42.65 -8.68 37.12
C TRP A 81 -42.93 -7.43 36.28
N LYS A 82 -43.94 -6.61 36.66
CA LYS A 82 -44.20 -5.31 36.01
C LYS A 82 -43.09 -4.29 36.26
N MET A 83 -42.53 -4.20 37.47
CA MET A 83 -41.37 -3.33 37.73
C MET A 83 -40.13 -3.81 36.98
N GLU A 84 -39.78 -5.10 37.08
CA GLU A 84 -38.62 -5.69 36.41
C GLU A 84 -38.72 -5.55 34.88
N LYS A 85 -39.92 -5.74 34.31
CA LYS A 85 -40.18 -5.42 32.91
C LYS A 85 -39.98 -3.94 32.63
N SER A 86 -40.54 -3.02 33.41
CA SER A 86 -40.38 -1.57 33.15
C SER A 86 -38.92 -1.09 33.24
N GLY A 87 -38.11 -1.71 34.11
CA GLY A 87 -36.66 -1.48 34.15
C GLY A 87 -35.95 -2.05 32.92
N SER A 88 -36.35 -3.24 32.47
CA SER A 88 -35.82 -3.86 31.25
C SER A 88 -36.16 -3.05 30.00
N ASP A 89 -37.42 -2.62 29.86
CA ASP A 89 -37.91 -1.77 28.77
C ASP A 89 -37.16 -0.41 28.75
N ALA A 90 -36.82 0.15 29.91
CA ALA A 90 -36.00 1.36 30.02
C ALA A 90 -34.53 1.13 29.61
N ILE A 91 -33.93 0.00 30.00
CA ILE A 91 -32.58 -0.38 29.57
C ILE A 91 -32.53 -0.60 28.05
N ILE A 92 -33.51 -1.32 27.49
CA ILE A 92 -33.64 -1.53 26.04
C ILE A 92 -33.72 -0.18 25.32
N LYS A 93 -34.57 0.74 25.79
CA LYS A 93 -34.72 2.07 25.18
C LYS A 93 -33.43 2.90 25.21
N ASN A 94 -32.64 2.80 26.27
CA ASN A 94 -31.32 3.45 26.31
C ASN A 94 -30.35 2.81 25.31
N LEU A 95 -30.31 1.49 25.22
CA LEU A 95 -29.50 0.76 24.23
C LEU A 95 -29.94 1.06 22.79
N GLU A 96 -31.23 1.31 22.54
CA GLU A 96 -31.75 1.79 21.26
C GLU A 96 -31.24 3.20 20.92
N THR A 97 -31.19 4.12 21.89
CA THR A 97 -30.60 5.46 21.66
C THR A 97 -29.09 5.40 21.45
N ASP A 98 -28.37 4.57 22.21
CA ASP A 98 -26.92 4.38 22.05
C ASP A 98 -26.60 3.78 20.65
N LEU A 99 -27.42 2.83 20.18
CA LEU A 99 -27.35 2.29 18.82
C LEU A 99 -27.66 3.33 17.73
N ALA A 100 -28.60 4.24 17.98
CA ALA A 100 -28.92 5.31 17.05
C ALA A 100 -27.76 6.32 16.94
N GLU A 101 -27.16 6.71 18.07
CA GLU A 101 -26.00 7.62 18.07
C GLU A 101 -24.78 6.96 17.41
N ALA A 102 -24.46 5.71 17.76
CA ALA A 102 -23.36 4.96 17.15
C ALA A 102 -23.54 4.81 15.62
N ARG A 103 -24.77 4.62 15.13
CA ARG A 103 -25.06 4.61 13.68
C ARG A 103 -24.79 5.96 13.02
N GLU A 104 -25.06 7.08 13.68
CA GLU A 104 -24.79 8.41 13.12
C GLU A 104 -23.28 8.72 13.11
N GLN A 105 -22.56 8.36 14.18
CA GLN A 105 -21.09 8.43 14.22
C GLN A 105 -20.45 7.58 13.10
N ILE A 106 -21.00 6.39 12.79
CA ILE A 106 -20.56 5.56 11.66
C ILE A 106 -20.81 6.26 10.31
N LYS A 107 -21.95 6.95 10.11
CA LYS A 107 -22.19 7.73 8.89
C LYS A 107 -21.22 8.90 8.73
N GLU A 108 -20.94 9.63 9.82
CA GLU A 108 -19.97 10.73 9.81
C GLU A 108 -18.57 10.22 9.46
N LEU A 109 -18.11 9.15 10.12
CA LEU A 109 -16.85 8.48 9.80
C LEU A 109 -16.82 7.97 8.35
N HIS A 110 -17.93 7.45 7.82
CA HIS A 110 -18.01 7.02 6.43
C HIS A 110 -17.91 8.21 5.45
N SER A 111 -18.51 9.35 5.78
CA SER A 111 -18.36 10.60 5.01
C SER A 111 -16.91 11.11 5.04
N ILE A 112 -16.26 11.10 6.21
CA ILE A 112 -14.85 11.46 6.38
C ILE A 112 -13.94 10.52 5.56
N CYS A 113 -14.19 9.20 5.60
CA CYS A 113 -13.48 8.21 4.79
C CYS A 113 -13.69 8.45 3.28
N GLY A 114 -14.90 8.79 2.84
CA GLY A 114 -15.18 9.18 1.46
C GLY A 114 -14.36 10.41 1.03
N ASN A 115 -14.41 11.48 1.82
CA ASN A 115 -13.65 12.71 1.57
C ASN A 115 -12.12 12.48 1.55
N LEU A 116 -11.60 11.64 2.46
CA LEU A 116 -10.20 11.24 2.48
C LEU A 116 -9.84 10.39 1.25
N SER A 117 -10.72 9.47 0.82
CA SER A 117 -10.54 8.67 -0.39
C SER A 117 -10.46 9.56 -1.65
N SER A 118 -11.35 10.55 -1.78
CA SER A 118 -11.29 11.55 -2.86
C SER A 118 -9.98 12.35 -2.83
N GLN A 119 -9.50 12.77 -1.66
CA GLN A 119 -8.19 13.44 -1.54
C GLN A 119 -7.03 12.51 -1.92
N VAL A 120 -7.06 11.23 -1.54
CA VAL A 120 -6.05 10.23 -1.92
C VAL A 120 -6.04 10.02 -3.44
N ALA A 121 -7.21 9.94 -4.09
CA ALA A 121 -7.30 9.85 -5.54
C ALA A 121 -6.68 11.07 -6.25
N VAL A 122 -7.01 12.29 -5.81
CA VAL A 122 -6.41 13.53 -6.36
C VAL A 122 -4.90 13.58 -6.13
N LYS A 123 -4.41 13.14 -4.96
CA LYS A 123 -2.96 13.08 -4.69
C LYS A 123 -2.24 11.95 -5.42
N GLN A 124 -2.93 10.88 -5.79
CA GLN A 124 -2.40 9.84 -6.67
C GLN A 124 -2.23 10.36 -8.09
N GLU A 125 -3.19 11.15 -8.60
CA GLU A 125 -3.10 11.79 -9.92
C GLU A 125 -2.01 12.88 -9.96
N GLU A 126 -1.91 13.73 -8.93
CA GLU A 126 -0.79 14.68 -8.79
C GLU A 126 0.59 13.99 -8.79
N LEU A 127 0.68 12.78 -8.22
CA LEU A 127 1.91 11.97 -8.25
C LEU A 127 2.13 11.32 -9.62
N PHE A 128 1.08 10.91 -10.33
CA PHE A 128 1.18 10.39 -11.69
C PHE A 128 1.71 11.47 -12.65
N GLN A 129 1.12 12.67 -12.65
CA GLN A 129 1.61 13.79 -13.44
C GLN A 129 3.06 14.16 -13.10
N LYS A 130 3.42 14.26 -11.82
CA LYS A 130 4.81 14.54 -11.41
C LYS A 130 5.80 13.44 -11.80
N ASN A 131 5.37 12.18 -11.86
CA ASN A 131 6.19 11.10 -12.42
C ASN A 131 6.39 11.27 -13.93
N CYS A 132 5.36 11.65 -14.68
CA CYS A 132 5.48 12.00 -16.11
C CYS A 132 6.44 13.17 -16.33
N ASP A 133 6.36 14.23 -15.52
CA ASP A 133 7.27 15.38 -15.58
C ASP A 133 8.72 14.98 -15.28
N VAL A 134 8.95 14.13 -14.27
CA VAL A 134 10.27 13.59 -13.93
C VAL A 134 10.81 12.67 -15.02
N ILE A 135 9.96 11.90 -15.71
CA ILE A 135 10.35 11.09 -16.87
C ILE A 135 10.75 11.99 -18.05
N LYS A 136 10.03 13.10 -18.28
CA LYS A 136 10.37 14.09 -19.31
C LYS A 136 11.70 14.77 -19.00
N ALA A 137 11.89 15.29 -17.79
CA ALA A 137 13.15 15.91 -17.36
C ALA A 137 14.35 14.93 -17.42
N LYS A 138 14.14 13.62 -17.18
CA LYS A 138 15.18 12.60 -17.38
C LYS A 138 15.55 12.40 -18.85
N LYS A 139 14.60 12.47 -19.79
CA LYS A 139 14.89 12.43 -21.23
C LYS A 139 15.67 13.67 -21.67
N GLU A 140 15.21 14.85 -21.28
CA GLU A 140 15.87 16.13 -21.55
C GLU A 140 17.31 16.16 -21.00
N LEU A 141 17.54 15.63 -19.79
CA LEU A 141 18.87 15.50 -19.21
C LEU A 141 19.75 14.46 -19.95
N GLN A 142 19.18 13.35 -20.43
CA GLN A 142 19.90 12.38 -21.25
C GLN A 142 20.28 12.96 -22.63
N GLU A 143 19.39 13.74 -23.24
CA GLU A 143 19.65 14.44 -24.51
C GLU A 143 20.76 15.51 -24.34
N LEU A 144 20.73 16.27 -23.25
CA LEU A 144 21.81 17.20 -22.87
C LEU A 144 23.13 16.46 -22.60
N GLN A 145 23.10 15.31 -21.92
CA GLN A 145 24.30 14.49 -21.70
C GLN A 145 24.89 13.98 -23.03
N ASN A 146 24.04 13.56 -23.97
CA ASN A 146 24.47 13.13 -25.31
C ASN A 146 25.09 14.29 -26.10
N LEU A 147 24.49 15.49 -26.05
CA LEU A 147 25.03 16.73 -26.63
C LEU A 147 26.36 17.14 -26.00
N CYS A 148 26.52 17.00 -24.68
CA CYS A 148 27.82 17.19 -24.01
C CYS A 148 28.87 16.19 -24.51
N GLY A 149 28.49 14.92 -24.72
CA GLY A 149 29.36 13.91 -25.35
C GLY A 149 29.84 14.36 -26.74
N GLN A 150 28.91 14.70 -27.63
CA GLN A 150 29.22 15.21 -28.98
C GLN A 150 30.12 16.46 -28.93
N ASN A 151 29.87 17.39 -28.01
CA ASN A 151 30.74 18.56 -27.82
C ASN A 151 32.16 18.18 -27.36
N THR A 152 32.34 17.14 -26.54
CA THR A 152 33.69 16.62 -26.21
C THR A 152 34.37 15.96 -27.41
N GLU A 153 33.64 15.26 -28.27
CA GLU A 153 34.17 14.71 -29.52
C GLU A 153 34.59 15.80 -30.50
N TYR A 154 33.76 16.83 -30.72
CA TYR A 154 34.13 17.99 -31.53
C TYR A 154 35.33 18.74 -30.96
N THR A 155 35.43 18.88 -29.63
CA THR A 155 36.59 19.48 -28.97
C THR A 155 37.86 18.64 -29.18
N ALA A 156 37.75 17.30 -29.15
CA ALA A 156 38.87 16.40 -29.44
C ALA A 156 39.30 16.47 -30.91
N GLN A 157 38.36 16.52 -31.85
CA GLN A 157 38.62 16.72 -33.29
C GLN A 157 39.31 18.06 -33.55
N GLN A 158 38.84 19.15 -32.91
CA GLN A 158 39.46 20.47 -33.01
C GLN A 158 40.88 20.49 -32.41
N ALA A 159 41.09 19.83 -31.27
CA ALA A 159 42.41 19.69 -30.67
C ALA A 159 43.39 18.90 -31.56
N GLU A 160 42.91 17.86 -32.24
CA GLU A 160 43.72 17.09 -33.20
C GLU A 160 44.07 17.90 -34.46
N LEU A 161 43.11 18.67 -35.00
CA LEU A 161 43.37 19.60 -36.10
C LEU A 161 44.41 20.67 -35.70
N ILE A 162 44.34 21.19 -34.47
CA ILE A 162 45.35 22.12 -33.93
C ILE A 162 46.74 21.47 -33.86
N LYS A 163 46.87 20.21 -33.42
CA LYS A 163 48.15 19.48 -33.47
C LYS A 163 48.67 19.34 -34.89
N GLN A 164 47.81 19.01 -35.85
CA GLN A 164 48.21 18.86 -37.26
C GLN A 164 48.72 20.18 -37.84
N VAL A 165 48.05 21.30 -37.56
CA VAL A 165 48.51 22.64 -37.95
C VAL A 165 49.82 23.03 -37.25
N GLN A 166 49.99 22.70 -35.96
CA GLN A 166 51.24 22.93 -35.24
C GLN A 166 52.40 22.09 -35.79
N ALA A 167 52.16 20.82 -36.12
CA ALA A 167 53.15 19.95 -36.75
C ALA A 167 53.53 20.42 -38.17
N LEU A 168 52.55 20.88 -38.95
CA LEU A 168 52.79 21.48 -40.26
C LEU A 168 53.63 22.75 -40.15
N ASN A 169 53.29 23.67 -39.23
CA ASN A 169 54.05 24.88 -38.98
C ASN A 169 55.49 24.58 -38.52
N ALA A 170 55.69 23.57 -37.65
CA ALA A 170 57.02 23.13 -37.24
C ALA A 170 57.84 22.55 -38.40
N ASN A 171 57.21 21.78 -39.29
CA ASN A 171 57.84 21.30 -40.52
C ASN A 171 58.18 22.44 -41.48
N THR A 172 57.31 23.44 -41.66
CA THR A 172 57.59 24.63 -42.48
C THR A 172 58.74 25.45 -41.90
N GLN A 173 58.76 25.68 -40.58
CA GLN A 173 59.89 26.34 -39.91
C GLN A 173 61.20 25.56 -40.06
N LYS A 174 61.14 24.22 -39.97
CA LYS A 174 62.31 23.37 -40.24
C LYS A 174 62.80 23.51 -41.68
N VAL A 175 61.91 23.43 -42.68
CA VAL A 175 62.29 23.58 -44.10
C VAL A 175 62.86 24.97 -44.40
N MET A 176 62.28 26.03 -43.83
CA MET A 176 62.84 27.39 -43.92
C MET A 176 64.25 27.44 -43.33
N LYS A 177 64.46 26.86 -42.14
CA LYS A 177 65.79 26.82 -41.52
C LYS A 177 66.79 25.96 -42.31
N ASP A 178 66.39 24.75 -42.73
CA ASP A 178 67.23 23.87 -43.55
C ASP A 178 67.66 24.59 -44.85
N GLN A 179 66.81 25.48 -45.38
CA GLN A 179 67.11 26.36 -46.51
C GLN A 179 68.00 27.58 -46.14
N GLU A 180 67.81 28.21 -44.98
CA GLU A 180 68.70 29.27 -44.46
C GLU A 180 70.13 28.74 -44.20
N ASP A 181 70.24 27.56 -43.60
CA ASP A 181 71.52 26.86 -43.37
C ASP A 181 72.17 26.48 -44.71
N ALA A 182 71.39 26.05 -45.72
CA ALA A 182 71.89 25.78 -47.08
C ALA A 182 72.38 27.05 -47.80
N HIS A 183 71.60 28.14 -47.79
CA HIS A 183 72.04 29.44 -48.34
C HIS A 183 73.29 29.96 -47.64
N THR A 184 73.40 29.76 -46.33
CA THR A 184 74.60 30.13 -45.55
C THR A 184 75.82 29.31 -45.97
N ALA A 185 75.63 28.01 -46.27
CA ALA A 185 76.68 27.17 -46.84
C ALA A 185 77.08 27.61 -48.26
N GLU A 186 76.12 27.94 -49.13
CA GLU A 186 76.40 28.49 -50.48
C GLU A 186 77.16 29.82 -50.42
N ILE A 187 76.72 30.77 -49.58
CA ILE A 187 77.43 32.04 -49.35
C ILE A 187 78.86 31.78 -48.87
N THR A 188 79.05 30.81 -47.96
CA THR A 188 80.39 30.41 -47.48
C THR A 188 81.25 29.82 -48.60
N LEU A 189 80.67 29.07 -49.54
CA LEU A 189 81.38 28.54 -50.71
C LEU A 189 81.71 29.64 -51.72
N TYR A 190 80.78 30.55 -52.02
CA TYR A 190 81.03 31.70 -52.89
C TYR A 190 82.12 32.63 -52.31
N GLN A 191 82.14 32.86 -50.99
CA GLN A 191 83.17 33.68 -50.36
C GLN A 191 84.55 32.98 -50.35
N LYS A 192 84.60 31.66 -50.21
CA LYS A 192 85.85 30.88 -50.44
C LYS A 192 86.34 31.02 -51.88
N LEU A 193 85.47 30.79 -52.86
CA LEU A 193 85.80 30.91 -54.28
C LEU A 193 86.28 32.33 -54.65
N TYR A 194 85.67 33.36 -54.07
CA TYR A 194 86.11 34.75 -54.24
C TYR A 194 87.51 34.99 -53.64
N ASN A 195 87.78 34.45 -52.45
CA ASN A 195 89.10 34.55 -51.82
C ASN A 195 90.18 33.78 -52.63
N GLU A 196 89.84 32.60 -53.14
CA GLU A 196 90.71 31.81 -54.04
C GLU A 196 90.99 32.56 -55.34
N LEU A 197 89.97 33.14 -55.97
CA LEU A 197 90.12 33.95 -57.18
C LEU A 197 90.96 35.21 -56.94
N SER A 198 90.80 35.86 -55.79
CA SER A 198 91.61 37.02 -55.37
C SER A 198 93.08 36.64 -55.13
N LEU A 199 93.33 35.48 -54.52
CA LEU A 199 94.68 34.94 -54.33
C LEU A 199 95.34 34.59 -55.68
N CYS A 200 94.60 33.98 -56.61
CA CYS A 200 95.05 33.74 -57.97
C CYS A 200 95.34 35.06 -58.72
N PHE A 201 94.49 36.08 -58.57
CA PHE A 201 94.70 37.40 -59.18
C PHE A 201 95.97 38.07 -58.68
N GLU A 202 96.18 38.15 -57.36
CA GLU A 202 97.42 38.72 -56.81
C GLU A 202 98.65 37.88 -57.19
N THR A 203 98.53 36.55 -57.29
CA THR A 203 99.61 35.68 -57.80
C THR A 203 99.96 36.05 -59.25
N VAL A 204 98.97 36.13 -60.14
CA VAL A 204 99.16 36.52 -61.55
C VAL A 204 99.79 37.92 -61.64
N LYS A 205 99.29 38.88 -60.86
CA LYS A 205 99.83 40.25 -60.77
C LYS A 205 101.28 40.29 -60.28
N THR A 206 101.68 39.46 -59.32
CA THR A 206 103.11 39.35 -58.94
C THR A 206 103.97 38.73 -60.04
N SER A 207 103.46 37.74 -60.79
CA SER A 207 104.18 37.18 -61.94
C SER A 207 104.24 38.14 -63.14
N GLU A 208 103.23 38.98 -63.33
CA GLU A 208 103.24 40.07 -64.32
C GLU A 208 104.31 41.11 -63.95
N ILE A 209 104.40 41.51 -62.68
CA ILE A 209 105.45 42.43 -62.20
C ILE A 209 106.86 41.81 -62.40
N GLN A 210 107.04 40.52 -62.14
CA GLN A 210 108.30 39.81 -62.41
C GLN A 210 108.61 39.77 -63.92
N LEU A 211 107.61 39.55 -64.77
CA LEU A 211 107.77 39.61 -66.23
C LEU A 211 108.12 41.03 -66.70
N GLN A 212 107.47 42.07 -66.17
CA GLN A 212 107.80 43.47 -66.48
C GLN A 212 109.22 43.83 -66.03
N GLN A 213 109.67 43.37 -64.86
CA GLN A 213 111.06 43.52 -64.40
C GLN A 213 112.07 42.79 -65.30
N SER A 214 111.73 41.58 -65.75
CA SER A 214 112.54 40.81 -66.70
C SER A 214 112.62 41.51 -68.07
N CYS A 215 111.48 42.00 -68.59
CA CYS A 215 111.43 42.79 -69.83
C CYS A 215 112.22 44.10 -69.72
N ALA A 216 112.14 44.81 -68.59
CA ALA A 216 112.93 46.02 -68.35
C ALA A 216 114.43 45.70 -68.32
N SER A 217 114.85 44.63 -67.62
CA SER A 217 116.25 44.19 -67.60
C SER A 217 116.76 43.75 -68.99
N LEU A 218 115.93 43.05 -69.77
CA LEU A 218 116.25 42.71 -71.17
C LEU A 218 116.30 43.95 -72.07
N GLN A 219 115.48 44.97 -71.81
CA GLN A 219 115.47 46.23 -72.55
C GLN A 219 116.68 47.11 -72.21
N ASP A 220 117.10 47.17 -70.94
CA ASP A 220 118.37 47.79 -70.53
C ASP A 220 119.56 47.06 -71.17
N HIS A 221 119.53 45.72 -71.21
CA HIS A 221 120.59 44.93 -71.84
C HIS A 221 120.61 45.12 -73.37
N LEU A 222 119.44 45.30 -74.01
CA LEU A 222 119.31 45.73 -75.41
C LEU A 222 119.88 47.13 -75.63
N LEU A 223 119.59 48.09 -74.74
CA LEU A 223 120.09 49.46 -74.82
C LEU A 223 121.61 49.52 -74.59
N GLU A 224 122.17 48.62 -73.77
CA GLU A 224 123.60 48.41 -73.65
C GLU A 224 124.21 47.76 -74.91
N LYS A 225 123.51 46.80 -75.54
CA LYS A 225 123.92 46.29 -76.86
C LYS A 225 123.86 47.37 -77.92
N ASP A 226 122.83 48.21 -77.95
CA ASP A 226 122.72 49.36 -78.85
C ASP A 226 123.83 50.39 -78.59
N LYS A 227 124.23 50.64 -77.33
CA LYS A 227 125.44 51.43 -77.03
C LYS A 227 126.70 50.80 -77.62
N THR A 228 126.87 49.47 -77.53
CA THR A 228 128.00 48.78 -78.18
C THR A 228 127.89 48.78 -79.71
N ILE A 229 126.69 48.73 -80.28
CA ILE A 229 126.44 48.86 -81.73
C ILE A 229 126.74 50.28 -82.19
N CYS A 230 126.37 51.31 -81.43
CA CYS A 230 126.75 52.70 -81.71
C CYS A 230 128.26 52.90 -81.61
N LEU A 231 128.93 52.32 -80.61
CA LEU A 231 130.39 52.39 -80.49
C LEU A 231 131.09 51.66 -81.65
N LEU A 232 130.59 50.48 -82.03
CA LEU A 232 131.05 49.74 -83.20
C LEU A 232 130.72 50.50 -84.50
N GLN A 233 129.59 51.18 -84.61
CA GLN A 233 129.24 52.04 -85.75
C GLN A 233 130.12 53.28 -85.82
N VAL A 234 130.55 53.86 -84.70
CA VAL A 234 131.56 54.93 -84.69
C VAL A 234 132.90 54.38 -85.18
N GLN A 235 133.34 53.21 -84.70
CA GLN A 235 134.57 52.56 -85.20
C GLN A 235 134.46 52.18 -86.69
N LEU A 236 133.28 51.75 -87.15
CA LEU A 236 133.01 51.43 -88.55
C LEU A 236 132.94 52.72 -89.40
N GLN A 237 132.42 53.82 -88.86
CA GLN A 237 132.42 55.14 -89.49
C GLN A 237 133.83 55.75 -89.53
N GLU A 238 134.67 55.53 -88.53
CA GLU A 238 136.09 55.89 -88.52
C GLU A 238 136.87 55.08 -89.58
N ALA A 239 136.60 53.78 -89.70
CA ALA A 239 137.13 52.94 -90.77
C ALA A 239 136.59 53.31 -92.17
N TYR A 240 135.33 53.74 -92.27
CA TYR A 240 134.69 54.16 -93.53
C TYR A 240 135.18 55.54 -93.99
N ASN A 241 135.36 56.48 -93.05
CA ASN A 241 135.96 57.79 -93.29
C ASN A 241 137.44 57.68 -93.73
N ALA A 242 138.12 56.58 -93.41
CA ALA A 242 139.45 56.24 -93.94
C ALA A 242 139.42 55.66 -95.38
N SER A 243 138.24 55.49 -96.00
CA SER A 243 138.06 54.83 -97.30
C SER A 243 137.41 55.71 -98.40
N ASN A 244 137.46 57.03 -98.22
CA ASN A 244 137.09 58.08 -99.20
C ASN A 244 135.58 58.26 -99.53
N ALA A 245 135.31 59.40 -100.20
CA ALA A 245 134.00 60.01 -100.39
C ALA A 245 133.17 59.46 -101.57
N VAL A 246 131.94 60.01 -101.73
CA VAL A 246 131.07 60.17 -102.94
C VAL A 246 129.67 59.50 -102.87
N HIS A 247 128.63 60.33 -103.11
CA HIS A 247 127.19 60.04 -103.35
C HIS A 247 126.39 59.37 -102.22
N GLN A 248 125.05 59.51 -102.03
CA GLN A 248 123.85 59.96 -102.78
C GLN A 248 123.02 58.93 -103.60
N ASN A 249 121.82 58.63 -103.05
CA ASN A 249 120.49 58.45 -103.69
C ASN A 249 120.04 57.14 -104.40
N SER A 250 119.05 56.46 -103.77
CA SER A 250 117.86 55.79 -104.38
C SER A 250 118.08 54.51 -105.24
N PRO A 251 117.04 53.78 -105.75
CA PRO A 251 115.56 53.98 -105.69
C PRO A 251 114.62 52.77 -105.40
N LYS A 252 113.41 53.06 -104.86
CA LYS A 252 112.02 52.49 -105.10
C LYS A 252 111.78 50.94 -105.12
N TYR A 253 110.71 50.38 -104.49
CA TYR A 253 109.31 50.13 -104.97
C TYR A 253 108.64 49.06 -104.01
N GLN A 254 107.33 48.71 -103.88
CA GLN A 254 105.97 49.24 -104.19
C GLN A 254 104.84 48.46 -103.41
N VAL A 255 103.63 49.05 -103.22
CA VAL A 255 102.20 48.54 -103.41
C VAL A 255 101.82 47.06 -103.04
N GLN A 256 100.68 46.65 -102.40
CA GLN A 256 99.22 46.97 -102.53
C GLN A 256 98.31 46.48 -101.33
N GLU A 257 96.98 46.77 -101.34
CA GLU A 257 95.88 46.17 -100.51
C GLU A 257 95.02 45.13 -101.34
N PRO A 258 93.78 44.63 -101.00
CA PRO A 258 93.01 44.52 -99.73
C PRO A 258 92.53 43.07 -99.28
N PRO A 259 91.36 42.44 -99.64
CA PRO A 259 89.96 42.70 -99.22
C PRO A 259 89.09 41.53 -98.59
N VAL A 260 88.32 41.85 -97.53
CA VAL A 260 86.93 41.40 -97.11
C VAL A 260 86.35 39.99 -97.42
N LYS A 261 85.75 39.31 -96.41
CA LYS A 261 84.50 38.47 -96.55
C LYS A 261 83.74 38.12 -95.23
N ARG A 262 82.50 37.61 -95.36
CA ARG A 262 81.50 37.28 -94.30
C ARG A 262 81.30 35.76 -94.08
N SER A 263 80.92 35.35 -92.85
CA SER A 263 79.98 34.24 -92.52
C SER A 263 79.34 34.53 -91.16
N ARG A 264 78.02 34.43 -90.89
CA ARG A 264 76.99 33.38 -91.09
C ARG A 264 77.10 32.18 -90.13
N SER A 265 76.31 32.22 -89.05
CA SER A 265 76.12 31.14 -88.08
C SER A 265 74.86 30.32 -88.38
N LEU A 266 75.01 29.07 -88.83
CA LEU A 266 73.92 28.09 -88.95
C LEU A 266 74.46 26.67 -88.76
N SER A 267 73.88 25.91 -87.83
CA SER A 267 73.97 24.44 -87.68
C SER A 267 73.01 23.96 -86.58
N PRO A 268 72.48 22.73 -86.65
CA PRO A 268 71.75 22.18 -87.79
C PRO A 268 70.37 21.63 -87.37
N LYS A 269 69.49 21.32 -88.33
CA LYS A 269 68.30 20.49 -88.06
C LYS A 269 68.74 19.04 -87.80
N SER A 270 68.46 18.52 -86.60
CA SER A 270 68.49 17.09 -86.31
C SER A 270 67.06 16.51 -86.27
N PRO A 271 66.85 15.23 -86.63
CA PRO A 271 65.53 14.60 -86.59
C PRO A 271 65.03 14.32 -85.15
N PHE A 272 65.81 14.65 -84.12
CA PHE A 272 65.44 14.43 -82.73
C PHE A 272 64.35 15.40 -82.23
N ARG A 273 64.19 16.55 -82.92
CA ARG A 273 63.29 17.62 -82.47
C ARG A 273 61.86 17.14 -82.32
N GLU A 274 61.27 16.39 -83.26
CA GLU A 274 59.88 15.92 -83.10
C GLU A 274 59.67 15.00 -81.87
N SER A 275 60.67 14.18 -81.53
CA SER A 275 60.61 13.37 -80.30
C SER A 275 60.69 14.23 -79.03
N GLU A 276 61.47 15.31 -79.06
CA GLU A 276 61.61 16.24 -77.94
C GLU A 276 60.41 17.19 -77.79
N GLU A 277 59.88 17.71 -78.90
CA GLU A 277 58.64 18.50 -78.96
C GLU A 277 57.46 17.64 -78.49
N LEU A 278 57.32 16.39 -78.96
CA LEU A 278 56.25 15.47 -78.51
C LEU A 278 56.40 15.10 -77.02
N ARG A 279 57.62 14.97 -76.50
CA ARG A 279 57.85 14.81 -75.04
C ARG A 279 57.45 16.06 -74.26
N LYS A 280 57.77 17.26 -74.76
CA LYS A 280 57.36 18.54 -74.15
C LYS A 280 55.84 18.71 -74.18
N LEU A 281 55.19 18.35 -75.30
CA LEU A 281 53.75 18.33 -75.47
C LEU A 281 53.12 17.36 -74.46
N LYS A 282 53.64 16.13 -74.32
CA LYS A 282 53.17 15.13 -73.35
C LYS A 282 53.53 15.43 -71.88
N ILE A 283 54.37 16.43 -71.63
CA ILE A 283 54.59 17.03 -70.30
C ILE A 283 53.60 18.18 -70.08
N ALA A 284 53.31 18.99 -71.11
CA ALA A 284 52.30 20.04 -71.09
C ALA A 284 50.89 19.48 -70.91
N GLU A 285 50.51 18.41 -71.63
CA GLU A 285 49.25 17.67 -71.47
C GLU A 285 49.04 17.23 -70.02
N ARG A 286 50.00 16.52 -69.43
CA ARG A 286 49.92 16.12 -68.01
C ARG A 286 49.90 17.31 -67.05
N LYS A 287 50.55 18.42 -67.41
CA LYS A 287 50.52 19.65 -66.60
C LYS A 287 49.14 20.33 -66.70
N ILE A 288 48.51 20.32 -67.86
CA ILE A 288 47.12 20.77 -68.06
C ILE A 288 46.17 19.85 -67.29
N GLU A 289 46.25 18.53 -67.46
CA GLU A 289 45.44 17.55 -66.74
C GLU A 289 45.55 17.69 -65.21
N ASN A 290 46.76 17.94 -64.69
CA ASN A 290 46.97 18.20 -63.26
C ASN A 290 46.44 19.58 -62.83
N LEU A 291 46.53 20.60 -63.67
CA LEU A 291 45.94 21.93 -63.40
C LEU A 291 44.40 21.87 -63.47
N GLU A 292 43.82 21.08 -64.36
CA GLU A 292 42.37 20.83 -64.45
C GLU A 292 41.86 20.08 -63.22
N LYS A 293 42.56 19.04 -62.76
CA LYS A 293 42.26 18.36 -61.49
C LYS A 293 42.40 19.31 -60.29
N THR A 294 43.41 20.18 -60.30
CA THR A 294 43.58 21.21 -59.26
C THR A 294 42.45 22.25 -59.31
N LEU A 295 42.01 22.65 -60.51
CA LEU A 295 40.89 23.55 -60.73
C LEU A 295 39.58 22.91 -60.25
N GLN A 296 39.30 21.65 -60.61
CA GLN A 296 38.13 20.92 -60.13
C GLN A 296 38.11 20.79 -58.61
N LEU A 297 39.26 20.49 -57.98
CA LEU A 297 39.39 20.47 -56.53
C LEU A 297 39.08 21.84 -55.91
N LYS A 298 39.61 22.93 -56.49
CA LYS A 298 39.38 24.30 -56.01
C LYS A 298 37.95 24.77 -56.24
N THR A 299 37.32 24.45 -57.37
CA THR A 299 35.89 24.69 -57.59
C THR A 299 35.06 23.98 -56.52
N ARG A 300 35.35 22.69 -56.28
CA ARG A 300 34.69 21.91 -55.23
C ARG A 300 34.88 22.51 -53.84
N GLU A 301 36.10 22.90 -53.47
CA GLU A 301 36.35 23.64 -52.21
C GLU A 301 35.52 24.93 -52.13
N THR A 302 35.40 25.69 -53.23
CA THR A 302 34.57 26.92 -53.23
C THR A 302 33.07 26.65 -53.18
N ASP A 303 32.58 25.51 -53.69
CA ASP A 303 31.18 25.10 -53.59
C ASP A 303 30.85 24.54 -52.19
N GLU A 304 31.78 23.79 -51.58
CA GLU A 304 31.70 23.34 -50.19
C GLU A 304 31.75 24.54 -49.23
N LEU A 305 32.59 25.56 -49.51
CA LEU A 305 32.56 26.84 -48.79
C LEU A 305 31.27 27.63 -49.02
N ARG A 306 30.71 27.66 -50.25
CA ARG A 306 29.44 28.36 -50.54
C ARG A 306 28.27 27.71 -49.81
N THR A 307 28.21 26.38 -49.77
CA THR A 307 27.18 25.65 -49.02
C THR A 307 27.37 25.73 -47.51
N ALA A 308 28.60 25.83 -47.00
CA ALA A 308 28.87 26.15 -45.61
C ALA A 308 28.43 27.58 -45.24
N TYR A 309 28.66 28.56 -46.12
CA TYR A 309 28.23 29.95 -45.94
C TYR A 309 26.70 30.08 -45.95
N GLU A 310 26.00 29.41 -46.88
CA GLU A 310 24.54 29.38 -46.91
C GLU A 310 23.96 28.70 -45.66
N LYS A 311 24.52 27.56 -45.21
CA LYS A 311 24.14 26.95 -43.92
C LYS A 311 24.39 27.86 -42.72
N HIS A 312 25.44 28.69 -42.75
CA HIS A 312 25.68 29.70 -41.72
C HIS A 312 24.65 30.84 -41.77
N LYS A 313 24.26 31.28 -42.97
CA LYS A 313 23.22 32.28 -43.23
C LYS A 313 21.83 31.79 -42.83
N GLU A 314 21.47 30.54 -43.11
CA GLU A 314 20.26 29.86 -42.63
C GLU A 314 20.25 29.81 -41.09
N ARG A 315 21.34 29.36 -40.46
CA ARG A 315 21.49 29.34 -39.00
C ARG A 315 21.38 30.74 -38.39
N LEU A 316 21.93 31.77 -39.04
CA LEU A 316 21.84 33.16 -38.59
C LEU A 316 20.41 33.70 -38.72
N GLN A 317 19.69 33.39 -39.80
CA GLN A 317 18.27 33.75 -39.97
C GLN A 317 17.38 33.03 -38.95
N MET A 318 17.62 31.75 -38.70
CA MET A 318 16.93 30.99 -37.66
C MET A 318 17.24 31.54 -36.26
N LEU A 319 18.49 31.88 -35.95
CA LEU A 319 18.88 32.51 -34.69
C LEU A 319 18.27 33.92 -34.54
N GLN A 320 18.20 34.72 -35.60
CA GLN A 320 17.51 36.02 -35.59
C GLN A 320 15.99 35.87 -35.40
N THR A 321 15.39 34.83 -35.96
CA THR A 321 13.96 34.52 -35.80
C THR A 321 13.67 34.03 -34.38
N ASN A 322 14.50 33.15 -33.83
CA ASN A 322 14.42 32.70 -32.45
C ASN A 322 14.67 33.86 -31.48
N TYR A 323 15.64 34.74 -31.74
CA TYR A 323 15.88 35.94 -30.94
C TYR A 323 14.68 36.90 -31.00
N ARG A 324 14.03 37.06 -32.16
CA ARG A 324 12.78 37.83 -32.28
C ARG A 324 11.65 37.20 -31.48
N ALA A 325 11.46 35.88 -31.59
CA ALA A 325 10.43 35.15 -30.84
C ALA A 325 10.68 35.18 -29.32
N LEU A 326 11.93 35.01 -28.88
CA LEU A 326 12.33 35.11 -27.47
C LEU A 326 12.19 36.55 -26.95
N LYS A 327 12.45 37.57 -27.79
CA LYS A 327 12.20 38.97 -27.46
C LYS A 327 10.70 39.28 -27.39
N GLU A 328 9.88 38.72 -28.26
CA GLU A 328 8.42 38.87 -28.21
C GLU A 328 7.83 38.16 -26.99
N GLN A 329 8.36 36.98 -26.63
CA GLN A 329 8.03 36.30 -25.38
C GLN A 329 8.48 37.11 -24.17
N LEU A 330 9.72 37.62 -24.15
CA LEU A 330 10.21 38.48 -23.06
C LEU A 330 9.35 39.73 -22.91
N LYS A 331 8.98 40.38 -24.03
CA LYS A 331 8.04 41.49 -24.07
C LYS A 331 6.64 41.10 -23.57
N GLN A 332 6.16 39.88 -23.82
CA GLN A 332 4.91 39.37 -23.24
C GLN A 332 5.01 39.03 -21.75
N TRP A 333 6.20 38.69 -21.25
CA TRP A 333 6.49 38.57 -19.82
C TRP A 333 6.59 39.95 -19.16
N GLU A 334 7.24 40.93 -19.79
CA GLU A 334 7.31 42.34 -19.36
C GLU A 334 5.91 43.00 -19.38
N GLU A 335 5.08 42.77 -20.41
CA GLU A 335 3.65 43.12 -20.48
C GLU A 335 2.78 42.25 -19.54
N GLY A 336 3.34 41.16 -19.01
CA GLY A 336 2.74 40.32 -17.98
C GLY A 336 2.99 40.86 -16.57
N ASP A 337 4.20 41.32 -16.31
CA ASP A 337 4.65 41.84 -15.01
C ASP A 337 4.25 43.31 -14.81
N THR A 338 4.18 44.11 -15.88
CA THR A 338 3.63 45.48 -15.82
C THR A 338 2.13 45.53 -15.51
N ARG A 339 1.38 44.44 -15.76
CA ARG A 339 0.01 44.26 -15.22
C ARG A 339 -0.05 44.10 -13.69
N LEU A 340 1.10 44.05 -13.01
CA LEU A 340 1.22 44.14 -11.54
C LEU A 340 1.69 45.54 -11.08
N ASN A 341 1.30 46.59 -11.80
CA ASN A 341 1.20 47.98 -11.32
C ASN A 341 2.36 48.46 -10.42
N LEU A 342 3.57 48.49 -10.98
CA LEU A 342 4.74 49.07 -10.29
C LEU A 342 5.63 49.91 -11.23
N GLU A 343 5.83 49.45 -12.46
CA GLU A 343 6.64 50.18 -13.45
C GLU A 343 5.95 51.47 -13.93
N GLU A 344 4.62 51.48 -14.12
CA GLU A 344 3.88 52.69 -14.53
C GLU A 344 3.87 53.78 -13.44
N GLU A 345 3.83 53.42 -12.14
CA GLU A 345 4.04 54.41 -11.06
C GLU A 345 5.48 54.97 -11.14
N LEU A 346 6.46 54.12 -11.44
CA LEU A 346 7.87 54.50 -11.46
C LEU A 346 8.23 55.40 -12.66
N ASP A 347 7.68 55.14 -13.84
CA ASP A 347 7.87 55.97 -15.03
C ASP A 347 7.06 57.27 -14.98
N GLN A 348 5.85 57.27 -14.41
CA GLN A 348 5.19 58.54 -14.05
C GLN A 348 6.06 59.36 -13.07
N MET A 349 6.69 58.72 -12.09
CA MET A 349 7.58 59.38 -11.15
C MET A 349 8.88 59.90 -11.81
N LYS A 350 9.43 59.22 -12.83
CA LYS A 350 10.54 59.74 -13.66
C LYS A 350 10.10 60.91 -14.54
N ILE A 351 8.88 60.91 -15.07
CA ILE A 351 8.33 62.03 -15.85
C ILE A 351 8.16 63.27 -14.94
N TYR A 352 7.59 63.10 -13.75
CA TYR A 352 7.52 64.17 -12.73
C TYR A 352 8.89 64.63 -12.19
N GLN A 353 9.98 63.89 -12.46
CA GLN A 353 11.35 64.27 -12.08
C GLN A 353 12.16 64.87 -13.26
N SER A 354 11.68 64.76 -14.49
CA SER A 354 12.34 65.27 -15.71
C SER A 354 11.60 66.45 -16.34
N VAL A 355 10.31 66.63 -16.04
CA VAL A 355 9.51 67.77 -16.51
C VAL A 355 9.45 68.86 -15.43
N GLU A 356 10.03 70.00 -15.80
CA GLU A 356 9.89 71.34 -15.20
C GLU A 356 10.78 71.73 -13.98
N PRO A 357 11.64 72.77 -14.10
CA PRO A 357 12.19 73.38 -15.31
C PRO A 357 13.72 73.36 -15.37
N LEU A 358 14.26 72.94 -16.51
CA LEU A 358 15.60 73.31 -16.97
C LEU A 358 15.62 74.79 -17.41
N PHE A 359 15.43 75.72 -16.46
CA PHE A 359 15.53 77.15 -16.73
C PHE A 359 16.93 77.70 -16.41
N LYS A 360 17.36 78.64 -17.26
CA LYS A 360 18.75 79.12 -17.34
C LYS A 360 19.23 79.71 -16.00
N LEU A 361 20.33 79.16 -15.47
CA LEU A 361 21.22 79.90 -14.60
C LEU A 361 22.01 80.92 -15.45
N SER A 362 21.43 82.09 -15.65
CA SER A 362 22.22 83.33 -15.63
C SER A 362 22.47 83.70 -14.17
N GLU A 363 23.40 84.61 -13.90
CA GLU A 363 23.50 85.28 -12.60
C GLU A 363 22.12 85.87 -12.21
N ASP A 364 21.64 85.74 -10.97
CA ASP A 364 22.24 86.39 -9.80
C ASP A 364 21.76 85.83 -8.43
N ASP A 365 22.38 86.34 -7.37
CA ASP A 365 22.05 86.48 -5.95
C ASP A 365 21.02 85.60 -5.17
N GLY A 366 21.39 85.27 -3.92
CA GLY A 366 20.52 85.51 -2.75
C GLY A 366 19.29 84.64 -2.41
N VAL A 367 19.42 83.85 -1.32
CA VAL A 367 18.35 83.62 -0.30
C VAL A 367 17.12 82.75 -0.69
N LYS A 368 17.20 81.42 -0.46
CA LYS A 368 16.22 80.57 0.32
C LYS A 368 16.49 79.04 0.22
N ASN A 369 17.19 78.46 1.20
CA ASN A 369 17.47 77.00 1.23
C ASN A 369 16.37 76.12 1.89
N ASN A 370 15.35 76.70 2.52
CA ASN A 370 14.48 75.95 3.44
C ASN A 370 13.43 75.04 2.77
N THR A 371 13.02 75.32 1.52
CA THR A 371 11.94 74.58 0.85
C THR A 371 12.41 73.20 0.36
N LEU A 372 13.59 73.11 -0.27
CA LEU A 372 14.16 71.85 -0.76
C LEU A 372 14.43 70.85 0.37
N VAL A 373 14.92 71.34 1.52
CA VAL A 373 15.19 70.51 2.70
C VAL A 373 13.92 69.92 3.30
N ARG A 374 12.77 70.61 3.17
CA ARG A 374 11.47 70.08 3.60
C ARG A 374 11.01 68.94 2.69
N ASN A 375 10.98 69.16 1.37
CA ASN A 375 10.50 68.15 0.42
C ASN A 375 11.37 66.88 0.43
N MET A 376 12.70 67.01 0.53
CA MET A 376 13.61 65.87 0.71
C MET A 376 13.33 65.07 1.99
N ARG A 377 12.93 65.74 3.08
CA ARG A 377 12.56 65.09 4.34
C ARG A 377 11.19 64.41 4.25
N GLU A 378 10.22 65.04 3.59
CA GLU A 378 8.89 64.50 3.29
C GLU A 378 9.00 63.17 2.51
N VAL A 379 9.74 63.17 1.39
CA VAL A 379 9.99 61.98 0.56
C VAL A 379 10.73 60.88 1.35
N SER A 380 11.71 61.26 2.16
CA SER A 380 12.42 60.31 3.04
C SER A 380 11.48 59.65 4.06
N HIS A 381 10.52 60.41 4.61
CA HIS A 381 9.53 59.90 5.55
C HIS A 381 8.52 58.97 4.87
N GLN A 382 8.07 59.32 3.67
CA GLN A 382 7.16 58.52 2.86
C GLN A 382 7.80 57.19 2.39
N MET A 383 9.09 57.22 2.05
CA MET A 383 9.90 56.02 1.78
C MET A 383 10.03 55.13 3.01
N LEU A 384 10.31 55.70 4.19
CA LEU A 384 10.35 54.96 5.45
C LEU A 384 8.98 54.33 5.80
N GLN A 385 7.88 55.03 5.50
CA GLN A 385 6.52 54.51 5.69
C GLN A 385 6.21 53.33 4.75
N LYS A 386 6.57 53.41 3.45
CA LYS A 386 6.48 52.28 2.50
C LYS A 386 7.37 51.11 2.96
N MET A 387 8.59 51.36 3.46
CA MET A 387 9.49 50.34 4.01
C MET A 387 8.87 49.60 5.20
N GLN A 388 8.35 50.32 6.20
CA GLN A 388 7.68 49.71 7.35
C GLN A 388 6.38 48.96 6.98
N GLN A 389 5.72 49.33 5.86
CA GLN A 389 4.57 48.61 5.35
C GLN A 389 4.97 47.29 4.69
N LEU A 390 6.09 47.26 3.96
CA LEU A 390 6.68 46.03 3.42
C LEU A 390 7.18 45.11 4.54
N GLU A 391 7.86 45.65 5.55
CA GLU A 391 8.34 44.89 6.73
C GLU A 391 7.19 44.21 7.49
N ARG A 392 6.05 44.91 7.65
CA ARG A 392 4.81 44.34 8.19
C ARG A 392 4.23 43.24 7.30
N ARG A 393 4.27 43.39 5.97
CA ARG A 393 3.85 42.33 5.01
C ARG A 393 4.77 41.11 5.07
N PHE A 394 6.08 41.28 5.11
CA PHE A 394 7.03 40.18 5.28
C PHE A 394 6.81 39.44 6.61
N SER A 395 6.62 40.17 7.72
CA SER A 395 6.31 39.59 9.04
C SER A 395 5.02 38.75 9.03
N ALA A 396 4.00 39.18 8.27
CA ALA A 396 2.77 38.42 8.09
C ALA A 396 2.97 37.16 7.23
N ILE A 397 3.74 37.25 6.13
CA ILE A 397 4.08 36.11 5.27
C ILE A 397 4.93 35.07 6.03
N GLU A 398 5.90 35.49 6.85
CA GLU A 398 6.61 34.58 7.75
C GLU A 398 5.69 33.92 8.78
N GLY A 399 4.71 34.68 9.30
CA GLY A 399 3.67 34.15 10.19
C GLY A 399 2.88 33.03 9.53
N GLU A 400 2.44 33.24 8.28
CA GLU A 400 1.68 32.24 7.52
C GLU A 400 2.54 31.03 7.14
N LEU A 401 3.80 31.26 6.73
CA LEU A 401 4.77 30.19 6.45
C LEU A 401 5.03 29.31 7.70
N ARG A 402 5.07 29.92 8.90
CA ARG A 402 5.15 29.17 10.17
C ARG A 402 3.90 28.32 10.42
N LYS A 403 2.68 28.86 10.23
CA LYS A 403 1.44 28.06 10.33
C LYS A 403 1.43 26.90 9.33
N GLN A 404 1.73 27.18 8.07
CA GLN A 404 1.72 26.17 7.00
C GLN A 404 2.77 25.09 7.22
N LYS A 405 3.92 25.41 7.85
CA LYS A 405 4.92 24.42 8.28
C LYS A 405 4.38 23.48 9.36
N GLU A 406 3.60 23.99 10.31
CA GLU A 406 2.99 23.17 11.37
C GLU A 406 1.84 22.31 10.83
N VAL A 407 0.96 22.86 9.98
CA VAL A 407 -0.09 22.10 9.27
C VAL A 407 0.50 20.96 8.44
N ASN A 408 1.64 21.17 7.77
CA ASN A 408 2.35 20.11 7.04
C ASN A 408 2.93 19.02 7.98
N LYS A 409 3.32 19.38 9.21
CA LYS A 409 3.78 18.43 10.23
C LYS A 409 2.61 17.62 10.81
N ASP A 410 1.44 18.22 11.00
CA ASP A 410 0.25 17.52 11.49
C ASP A 410 -0.40 16.63 10.41
N LEU A 411 -0.34 17.04 9.14
CA LEU A 411 -0.63 16.18 7.98
C LEU A 411 0.34 14.99 7.88
N LEU A 412 1.63 15.19 8.16
CA LEU A 412 2.60 14.10 8.21
C LEU A 412 2.30 13.12 9.37
N ASN A 413 1.92 13.64 10.54
CA ASN A 413 1.49 12.83 11.68
C ASN A 413 0.22 12.02 11.35
N HIS A 414 -0.80 12.64 10.76
CA HIS A 414 -2.00 11.95 10.29
C HIS A 414 -1.69 10.90 9.22
N LYS A 415 -0.78 11.18 8.28
CA LYS A 415 -0.34 10.21 7.27
C LYS A 415 0.37 9.00 7.89
N ILE A 416 1.12 9.20 8.98
CA ILE A 416 1.74 8.09 9.73
C ILE A 416 0.66 7.29 10.47
N TYR A 417 -0.25 7.96 11.19
CA TYR A 417 -1.35 7.32 11.90
C TYR A 417 -2.23 6.48 10.97
N LEU A 418 -2.74 7.07 9.88
CA LEU A 418 -3.56 6.37 8.87
C LEU A 418 -2.82 5.19 8.25
N LYS A 419 -1.50 5.26 8.07
CA LYS A 419 -0.70 4.12 7.55
C LYS A 419 -0.61 2.98 8.56
N GLU A 420 -0.50 3.29 9.86
CA GLU A 420 -0.52 2.28 10.92
C GLU A 420 -1.93 1.67 11.07
N SER A 421 -2.98 2.49 11.02
CA SER A 421 -4.38 2.03 11.02
C SER A 421 -4.70 1.12 9.81
N LEU A 422 -4.25 1.47 8.61
CA LEU A 422 -4.41 0.65 7.41
C LEU A 422 -3.67 -0.70 7.54
N LYS A 423 -2.49 -0.71 8.18
CA LYS A 423 -1.75 -1.93 8.46
C LYS A 423 -2.52 -2.83 9.45
N VAL A 424 -3.08 -2.26 10.52
CA VAL A 424 -3.90 -3.00 11.49
C VAL A 424 -5.17 -3.54 10.82
N GLN A 425 -5.89 -2.73 10.01
CA GLN A 425 -7.05 -3.21 9.24
C GLN A 425 -6.70 -4.33 8.27
N LYS A 426 -5.50 -4.31 7.66
CA LYS A 426 -5.06 -5.43 6.84
C LYS A 426 -4.76 -6.67 7.69
N GLU A 427 -4.02 -6.54 8.79
CA GLU A 427 -3.72 -7.68 9.67
C GLU A 427 -5.00 -8.33 10.24
N ASP A 428 -6.04 -7.51 10.49
CA ASP A 428 -7.40 -7.87 10.91
C ASP A 428 -8.23 -8.54 9.79
N ALA A 429 -8.11 -8.06 8.54
CA ALA A 429 -8.69 -8.71 7.37
C ALA A 429 -8.03 -10.08 7.09
N ASP A 430 -6.69 -10.13 7.12
CA ASP A 430 -5.90 -11.34 6.97
C ASP A 430 -6.25 -12.38 8.06
N THR A 431 -6.67 -11.96 9.28
CA THR A 431 -7.20 -12.88 10.32
C THR A 431 -8.59 -13.40 9.98
N ARG A 432 -9.52 -12.54 9.54
CA ARG A 432 -10.87 -12.99 9.15
C ARG A 432 -10.84 -13.94 7.96
N GLU A 433 -9.94 -13.75 7.01
CA GLU A 433 -9.73 -14.68 5.89
C GLU A 433 -9.34 -16.08 6.39
N ARG A 434 -8.39 -16.16 7.33
CA ARG A 434 -7.98 -17.43 7.98
C ARG A 434 -9.09 -18.07 8.83
N GLU A 435 -9.90 -17.27 9.52
CA GLU A 435 -11.07 -17.77 10.25
C GLU A 435 -12.14 -18.32 9.31
N LEU A 436 -12.42 -17.63 8.20
CA LEU A 436 -13.33 -18.10 7.14
C LEU A 436 -12.81 -19.38 6.48
N GLU A 437 -11.50 -19.51 6.23
CA GLU A 437 -10.91 -20.74 5.69
C GLU A 437 -11.05 -21.93 6.67
N MET A 438 -10.85 -21.71 7.98
CA MET A 438 -11.14 -22.73 8.99
C MET A 438 -12.62 -23.10 9.06
N LEU A 439 -13.53 -22.13 8.96
CA LEU A 439 -14.98 -22.37 8.96
C LEU A 439 -15.42 -23.12 7.70
N LEU A 440 -14.92 -22.77 6.52
CA LEU A 440 -15.15 -23.49 5.27
C LEU A 440 -14.67 -24.93 5.36
N LYS A 441 -13.48 -25.17 5.94
CA LYS A 441 -12.98 -26.52 6.20
C LYS A 441 -13.91 -27.29 7.14
N ARG A 442 -14.37 -26.68 8.24
CA ARG A 442 -15.31 -27.31 9.18
C ARG A 442 -16.68 -27.58 8.54
N ILE A 443 -17.15 -26.72 7.64
CA ILE A 443 -18.36 -26.95 6.85
C ILE A 443 -18.18 -28.14 5.89
N CYS A 444 -17.00 -28.29 5.26
CA CYS A 444 -16.68 -29.47 4.45
C CYS A 444 -16.62 -30.76 5.28
N GLU A 445 -16.07 -30.72 6.50
CA GLU A 445 -16.07 -31.85 7.44
C GLU A 445 -17.51 -32.22 7.85
N ILE A 446 -18.32 -31.26 8.29
CA ILE A 446 -19.74 -31.47 8.64
C ILE A 446 -20.57 -31.97 7.43
N LYS A 447 -20.27 -31.51 6.21
CA LYS A 447 -20.92 -31.98 4.98
C LYS A 447 -20.58 -33.44 4.67
N LYS A 448 -19.35 -33.88 4.97
CA LYS A 448 -18.93 -35.29 4.88
C LYS A 448 -19.62 -36.13 5.96
N GLU A 449 -19.57 -35.70 7.22
CA GLU A 449 -20.27 -36.35 8.35
C GLU A 449 -21.78 -36.50 8.06
N LYS A 450 -22.43 -35.46 7.51
CA LYS A 450 -23.83 -35.52 7.07
C LYS A 450 -24.08 -36.56 5.97
N SER A 451 -23.16 -36.70 5.00
CA SER A 451 -23.30 -37.73 3.95
C SER A 451 -23.10 -39.16 4.49
N GLU A 452 -22.23 -39.33 5.47
CA GLU A 452 -22.01 -40.61 6.15
C GLU A 452 -23.23 -40.99 7.02
N LEU A 453 -23.79 -40.03 7.75
CA LEU A 453 -25.05 -40.21 8.50
C LEU A 453 -26.24 -40.51 7.57
N GLN A 454 -26.32 -39.89 6.39
CA GLN A 454 -27.37 -40.20 5.42
C GLN A 454 -27.28 -41.66 4.93
N LEU A 455 -26.07 -42.16 4.65
CA LEU A 455 -25.89 -43.58 4.26
C LEU A 455 -26.34 -44.54 5.38
N VAL A 456 -26.11 -44.19 6.65
CA VAL A 456 -26.60 -44.97 7.80
C VAL A 456 -28.13 -44.92 7.91
N ILE A 457 -28.75 -43.75 7.66
CA ILE A 457 -30.22 -43.62 7.61
C ILE A 457 -30.78 -44.51 6.48
N ASP A 458 -30.24 -44.40 5.27
CA ASP A 458 -30.62 -45.21 4.10
C ASP A 458 -30.44 -46.72 4.34
N GLU A 459 -29.52 -47.14 5.21
CA GLU A 459 -29.33 -48.53 5.62
C GLU A 459 -30.38 -48.97 6.67
N LYS A 460 -30.66 -48.12 7.67
CA LYS A 460 -31.71 -48.41 8.68
C LYS A 460 -33.13 -48.34 8.13
N GLU A 461 -33.38 -47.56 7.07
CA GLU A 461 -34.62 -47.63 6.30
C GLU A 461 -34.75 -48.97 5.55
N LYS A 462 -33.65 -49.52 4.99
CA LYS A 462 -33.66 -50.85 4.36
C LYS A 462 -33.85 -51.97 5.38
N GLU A 463 -33.21 -51.91 6.55
CA GLU A 463 -33.44 -52.85 7.65
C GLU A 463 -34.88 -52.81 8.13
N THR A 464 -35.43 -51.64 8.45
CA THR A 464 -36.81 -51.51 8.92
C THR A 464 -37.84 -51.87 7.85
N ALA A 465 -37.57 -51.64 6.56
CA ALA A 465 -38.37 -52.16 5.46
C ALA A 465 -38.29 -53.69 5.32
N SER A 466 -37.17 -54.31 5.69
CA SER A 466 -37.01 -55.76 5.74
C SER A 466 -37.77 -56.37 6.91
N LEU A 467 -37.63 -55.79 8.11
CA LEU A 467 -38.38 -56.19 9.32
C LEU A 467 -39.89 -56.01 9.12
N LYS A 468 -40.36 -54.91 8.50
CA LYS A 468 -41.77 -54.73 8.13
C LYS A 468 -42.28 -55.84 7.19
N ARG A 469 -41.46 -56.31 6.25
CA ARG A 469 -41.79 -57.47 5.39
C ARG A 469 -41.87 -58.77 6.19
N GLN A 470 -40.92 -59.04 7.09
CA GLN A 470 -40.96 -60.20 7.98
C GLN A 470 -42.17 -60.20 8.92
N VAL A 471 -42.56 -59.03 9.46
CA VAL A 471 -43.77 -58.89 10.30
C VAL A 471 -45.04 -59.08 9.47
N ALA A 472 -45.10 -58.56 8.24
CA ALA A 472 -46.23 -58.81 7.35
C ALA A 472 -46.36 -60.29 6.97
N GLU A 473 -45.25 -60.99 6.73
CA GLU A 473 -45.22 -62.43 6.48
C GLU A 473 -45.59 -63.26 7.72
N ALA A 474 -45.06 -62.94 8.90
CA ALA A 474 -45.43 -63.59 10.15
C ALA A 474 -46.92 -63.38 10.50
N ASN A 475 -47.50 -62.22 10.15
CA ASN A 475 -48.93 -61.98 10.27
C ASN A 475 -49.73 -62.77 9.22
N ARG A 476 -49.25 -62.87 7.97
CA ARG A 476 -49.88 -63.71 6.94
C ARG A 476 -49.94 -65.18 7.38
N LEU A 477 -48.81 -65.74 7.83
CA LEU A 477 -48.72 -67.10 8.37
C LEU A 477 -49.58 -67.32 9.63
N ARG A 478 -49.73 -66.30 10.47
CA ARG A 478 -50.64 -66.34 11.63
C ARG A 478 -52.10 -66.43 11.19
N ASN A 479 -52.51 -65.60 10.24
CA ASN A 479 -53.86 -65.60 9.69
C ASN A 479 -54.15 -66.93 8.95
N GLU A 480 -53.19 -67.43 8.16
CA GLU A 480 -53.26 -68.77 7.55
C GLU A 480 -53.44 -69.87 8.62
N SER A 481 -52.76 -69.76 9.76
CA SER A 481 -52.93 -70.68 10.90
C SER A 481 -54.27 -70.50 11.64
N GLU A 482 -54.87 -69.32 11.62
CA GLU A 482 -56.15 -69.00 12.25
C GLU A 482 -57.34 -69.45 11.38
N ASP A 483 -57.22 -69.32 10.05
CA ASP A 483 -58.12 -69.91 9.07
C ASP A 483 -58.07 -71.45 9.12
N LEU A 484 -56.88 -72.05 9.23
CA LEU A 484 -56.72 -73.50 9.41
C LEU A 484 -57.30 -73.98 10.74
N LEU A 485 -57.12 -73.23 11.83
CA LEU A 485 -57.74 -73.53 13.12
C LEU A 485 -59.27 -73.45 13.04
N SER A 486 -59.79 -72.47 12.30
CA SER A 486 -61.23 -72.30 12.06
C SER A 486 -61.82 -73.47 11.27
N GLN A 487 -61.16 -73.93 10.20
CA GLN A 487 -61.57 -75.15 9.47
C GLN A 487 -61.57 -76.41 10.34
N VAL A 488 -60.61 -76.54 11.27
CA VAL A 488 -60.55 -77.66 12.23
C VAL A 488 -61.67 -77.58 13.28
N GLN A 489 -62.21 -76.39 13.55
CA GLN A 489 -63.25 -76.15 14.56
C GLN A 489 -64.69 -76.26 14.01
N GLU A 490 -64.88 -76.25 12.68
CA GLU A 490 -66.20 -76.15 12.05
C GLU A 490 -67.15 -77.39 12.10
N PRO A 491 -66.79 -78.61 12.60
CA PRO A 491 -67.76 -79.70 12.76
C PRO A 491 -68.28 -79.85 14.21
N LYS A 492 -68.85 -78.79 14.82
CA LYS A 492 -69.58 -78.88 16.11
C LYS A 492 -70.72 -77.86 16.26
N CYS A 493 -71.93 -78.39 16.53
CA CYS A 493 -73.14 -77.69 17.00
C CYS A 493 -73.92 -76.75 16.05
N LEU A 494 -74.85 -77.35 15.29
CA LEU A 494 -76.25 -76.92 15.25
C LEU A 494 -77.07 -77.80 16.24
N PRO A 495 -78.35 -77.51 16.60
CA PRO A 495 -79.23 -76.39 16.20
C PRO A 495 -79.89 -75.65 17.41
N ASP A 496 -80.71 -74.61 17.17
CA ASP A 496 -82.21 -74.69 17.21
C ASP A 496 -82.95 -73.31 17.15
N LYS A 497 -84.19 -73.36 16.63
CA LYS A 497 -85.37 -72.45 16.69
C LYS A 497 -85.29 -70.90 16.57
N ALA A 498 -86.02 -70.43 15.55
CA ALA A 498 -86.45 -69.05 15.28
C ALA A 498 -87.67 -68.55 16.12
N LYS A 499 -87.95 -67.22 16.07
CA LYS A 499 -89.31 -66.65 15.82
C LYS A 499 -89.38 -65.11 15.68
N ALA A 500 -90.50 -64.66 15.11
CA ALA A 500 -91.12 -63.31 15.13
C ALA A 500 -90.58 -62.21 14.17
N VAL A 501 -91.51 -61.35 13.71
CA VAL A 501 -91.40 -60.44 12.55
C VAL A 501 -92.37 -59.24 12.70
N THR A 502 -91.99 -58.06 12.18
CA THR A 502 -92.78 -56.81 11.93
C THR A 502 -93.48 -56.08 13.09
N THR A 503 -93.24 -54.77 13.20
CA THR A 503 -94.20 -53.64 12.93
C THR A 503 -93.59 -52.30 13.43
N SER A 504 -94.01 -51.09 13.04
CA SER A 504 -94.58 -50.60 11.76
C SER A 504 -94.67 -49.05 11.73
N GLY A 505 -94.15 -48.42 10.65
CA GLY A 505 -94.81 -47.27 10.01
C GLY A 505 -94.46 -45.83 10.46
N GLN A 506 -95.01 -44.78 9.80
CA GLN A 506 -95.45 -44.69 8.39
C GLN A 506 -95.73 -43.23 7.94
N CYS A 507 -95.37 -42.89 6.69
CA CYS A 507 -96.15 -42.13 5.66
C CYS A 507 -95.18 -41.74 4.50
N LYS A 508 -95.40 -41.95 3.19
CA LYS A 508 -96.58 -42.02 2.28
C LYS A 508 -97.24 -40.64 2.03
N ILE A 509 -97.64 -40.26 0.81
CA ILE A 509 -97.84 -41.02 -0.46
C ILE A 509 -97.69 -40.12 -1.73
N THR A 510 -97.60 -40.71 -2.94
CA THR A 510 -97.63 -40.19 -4.36
C THR A 510 -97.84 -38.68 -4.66
N GLY A 511 -97.37 -38.07 -5.77
CA GLY A 511 -96.68 -38.53 -7.00
C GLY A 511 -97.19 -37.77 -8.26
N THR A 512 -96.44 -37.76 -9.40
CA THR A 512 -96.92 -37.89 -10.82
C THR A 512 -95.85 -37.46 -11.86
N LYS A 513 -95.88 -38.08 -13.05
CA LYS A 513 -95.05 -37.87 -14.26
C LYS A 513 -94.89 -36.40 -14.71
N VAL A 514 -93.71 -36.06 -15.28
CA VAL A 514 -93.47 -35.70 -16.71
C VAL A 514 -91.96 -35.40 -16.96
N LYS A 515 -91.49 -35.50 -18.20
CA LYS A 515 -90.08 -35.35 -18.63
C LYS A 515 -89.62 -33.88 -18.67
N LEU A 516 -88.37 -33.59 -18.29
CA LEU A 516 -87.40 -32.84 -19.12
C LEU A 516 -85.97 -32.78 -18.53
N LYS A 517 -84.98 -32.76 -19.45
CA LYS A 517 -83.54 -32.40 -19.38
C LYS A 517 -82.74 -32.52 -18.07
N THR A 518 -81.60 -33.19 -18.21
CA THR A 518 -80.53 -33.43 -17.24
C THR A 518 -80.04 -32.17 -16.50
N ALA A 519 -80.08 -32.20 -15.18
CA ALA A 519 -79.38 -31.24 -14.30
C ALA A 519 -78.76 -31.99 -13.12
N LYS A 520 -77.55 -31.60 -12.71
CA LYS A 520 -76.76 -32.26 -11.67
C LYS A 520 -77.17 -31.74 -10.29
N GLU A 521 -77.33 -32.63 -9.31
CA GLU A 521 -77.86 -32.28 -7.98
C GLU A 521 -77.04 -31.20 -7.25
N LYS A 522 -77.76 -30.36 -6.49
CA LYS A 522 -77.23 -29.60 -5.37
C LYS A 522 -77.94 -30.06 -4.10
N SER A 523 -77.17 -30.56 -3.14
CA SER A 523 -77.58 -30.63 -1.73
C SER A 523 -76.46 -30.08 -0.85
N SER A 524 -76.80 -29.63 0.36
CA SER A 524 -76.05 -28.60 1.07
C SER A 524 -75.12 -29.13 2.16
N LEU A 525 -73.80 -29.12 1.91
CA LEU A 525 -72.78 -29.20 2.97
C LEU A 525 -71.55 -28.30 2.69
N GLY A 526 -71.76 -27.19 1.98
CA GLY A 526 -70.68 -26.39 1.38
C GLY A 526 -70.16 -25.17 2.16
N HIS A 527 -70.54 -24.95 3.42
CA HIS A 527 -70.28 -23.66 4.10
C HIS A 527 -69.13 -23.65 5.12
N HIS A 528 -68.81 -24.74 5.83
CA HIS A 528 -67.64 -24.74 6.72
C HIS A 528 -66.30 -25.00 6.00
N GLY A 529 -66.29 -25.82 4.94
CA GLY A 529 -65.09 -26.05 4.13
C GLY A 529 -64.61 -24.80 3.36
N ALA A 530 -65.52 -23.90 3.01
CA ALA A 530 -65.20 -22.61 2.41
C ALA A 530 -64.61 -21.65 3.45
N PHE A 531 -65.24 -21.53 4.63
CA PHE A 531 -64.77 -20.61 5.67
C PHE A 531 -63.38 -21.00 6.21
N LEU A 532 -63.09 -22.30 6.39
CA LEU A 532 -61.76 -22.75 6.82
C LEU A 532 -60.68 -22.42 5.76
N LYS A 533 -60.96 -22.62 4.47
CA LYS A 533 -60.04 -22.24 3.39
C LYS A 533 -59.88 -20.72 3.27
N GLN A 534 -60.94 -19.95 3.53
CA GLN A 534 -60.87 -18.50 3.58
C GLN A 534 -60.03 -18.02 4.79
N SER A 535 -60.19 -18.62 5.96
CA SER A 535 -59.38 -18.33 7.15
C SER A 535 -57.91 -18.71 6.96
N ILE A 536 -57.62 -19.88 6.37
CA ILE A 536 -56.23 -20.27 6.02
C ILE A 536 -55.64 -19.27 5.01
N LYS A 537 -56.39 -18.84 4.00
CA LYS A 537 -55.93 -17.82 3.05
C LYS A 537 -55.74 -16.45 3.72
N VAL A 538 -56.64 -16.03 4.60
CA VAL A 538 -56.50 -14.78 5.36
C VAL A 538 -55.29 -14.82 6.29
N MET A 539 -55.01 -15.94 6.98
CA MET A 539 -53.76 -16.09 7.74
C MET A 539 -52.53 -16.09 6.83
N SER A 540 -52.57 -16.77 5.68
CA SER A 540 -51.50 -16.73 4.67
C SER A 540 -51.20 -15.28 4.25
N ASN A 541 -52.24 -14.50 3.94
CA ASN A 541 -52.15 -13.08 3.58
C ASN A 541 -51.74 -12.16 4.76
N VAL A 542 -51.76 -12.63 6.01
CA VAL A 542 -51.20 -11.92 7.17
C VAL A 542 -49.71 -12.20 7.34
N PHE A 543 -49.26 -13.44 7.12
CA PHE A 543 -47.82 -13.76 7.05
C PHE A 543 -47.13 -13.16 5.82
N GLU A 544 -47.82 -13.09 4.67
CA GLU A 544 -47.34 -12.48 3.43
C GLU A 544 -47.06 -10.96 3.55
N LYS A 545 -47.47 -10.32 4.65
CA LYS A 545 -47.12 -8.94 5.01
C LYS A 545 -45.98 -8.79 6.04
N PHE A 546 -45.41 -9.90 6.51
CA PHE A 546 -44.20 -9.92 7.33
C PHE A 546 -42.98 -10.54 6.61
N SER A 547 -43.18 -11.15 5.44
CA SER A 547 -42.09 -11.56 4.53
C SER A 547 -41.59 -10.43 3.61
N LYS A 548 -41.75 -9.17 4.00
CA LYS A 548 -41.35 -8.01 3.20
C LYS A 548 -40.82 -6.92 4.13
N ASP A 549 -39.63 -6.42 3.79
CA ASP A 549 -38.73 -5.58 4.61
C ASP A 549 -37.94 -6.37 5.67
N GLY A 550 -36.70 -6.84 5.40
CA GLY A 550 -35.97 -6.78 4.13
C GLY A 550 -34.51 -7.22 4.25
N TRP A 551 -34.24 -8.51 3.99
CA TRP A 551 -32.90 -9.07 3.74
C TRP A 551 -33.02 -10.27 2.79
N GLU A 552 -33.04 -10.01 1.49
CA GLU A 552 -32.72 -10.99 0.43
C GLU A 552 -31.53 -10.48 -0.39
N ASP A 553 -30.86 -11.39 -1.09
CA ASP A 553 -29.48 -11.25 -1.53
C ASP A 553 -29.18 -10.09 -2.50
N VAL A 554 -28.03 -9.45 -2.30
CA VAL A 554 -27.38 -8.64 -3.35
C VAL A 554 -26.57 -9.57 -4.25
N ASN A 555 -27.26 -10.31 -5.13
CA ASN A 555 -26.63 -11.01 -6.24
C ASN A 555 -27.47 -10.88 -7.53
N GLU A 556 -26.87 -10.20 -8.53
CA GLU A 556 -27.28 -10.10 -9.94
C GLU A 556 -28.63 -9.44 -10.31
N SER A 557 -28.54 -8.19 -10.75
CA SER A 557 -29.36 -7.61 -11.84
C SER A 557 -28.58 -6.44 -12.49
N SER A 558 -28.56 -6.23 -13.81
CA SER A 558 -28.98 -7.06 -14.95
C SER A 558 -28.24 -6.61 -16.23
N ASP A 559 -28.10 -7.51 -17.21
CA ASP A 559 -27.76 -7.17 -18.60
C ASP A 559 -29.00 -6.67 -19.37
N SER A 560 -28.83 -5.62 -20.19
CA SER A 560 -29.67 -5.20 -21.36
C SER A 560 -29.21 -3.78 -21.79
N GLU A 561 -29.20 -3.36 -23.06
CA GLU A 561 -29.56 -4.02 -24.33
C GLU A 561 -28.86 -3.29 -25.51
N ILE A 562 -28.30 -4.01 -26.49
CA ILE A 562 -28.11 -3.55 -27.89
C ILE A 562 -28.42 -4.74 -28.81
N PRO A 563 -29.23 -4.60 -29.87
CA PRO A 563 -29.89 -5.74 -30.54
C PRO A 563 -29.10 -6.39 -31.69
N ASN A 564 -29.50 -7.61 -32.05
CA ASN A 564 -29.05 -8.33 -33.24
C ASN A 564 -29.48 -7.64 -34.56
N SER A 565 -28.58 -7.65 -35.55
CA SER A 565 -28.96 -7.77 -36.97
C SER A 565 -27.87 -8.55 -37.74
N GLU A 566 -28.28 -9.30 -38.76
CA GLU A 566 -27.39 -10.17 -39.54
C GLU A 566 -26.65 -9.38 -40.63
N SER A 567 -25.34 -9.60 -40.80
CA SER A 567 -24.65 -9.48 -42.10
C SER A 567 -23.23 -10.09 -42.05
N SER A 568 -22.76 -10.57 -43.20
CA SER A 568 -21.35 -10.91 -43.51
C SER A 568 -20.63 -11.86 -42.52
N GLU A 569 -20.67 -13.19 -42.69
CA GLU A 569 -20.28 -14.01 -43.86
C GLU A 569 -18.78 -13.94 -44.22
N THR A 570 -18.07 -15.04 -43.95
CA THR A 570 -16.71 -15.42 -44.43
C THR A 570 -15.50 -14.59 -43.98
N VAL A 571 -14.30 -15.19 -44.15
CA VAL A 571 -12.95 -14.58 -43.98
C VAL A 571 -12.65 -14.14 -42.52
N ILE A 572 -11.84 -14.83 -41.69
CA ILE A 572 -10.71 -15.74 -41.94
C ILE A 572 -10.72 -16.93 -40.94
N MET A 573 -11.09 -18.14 -41.38
CA MET A 573 -10.74 -19.39 -40.66
C MET A 573 -10.74 -20.62 -41.59
N ARG A 574 -9.87 -20.62 -42.64
CA ARG A 574 -9.72 -21.82 -43.50
C ARG A 574 -8.42 -21.92 -44.34
N THR A 575 -7.25 -21.93 -43.69
CA THR A 575 -5.98 -22.50 -44.21
C THR A 575 -4.99 -22.62 -43.04
N VAL A 576 -4.17 -23.66 -42.86
CA VAL A 576 -3.96 -24.91 -43.63
C VAL A 576 -4.23 -26.13 -42.72
N GLN A 577 -4.56 -27.27 -43.31
CA GLN A 577 -4.90 -28.53 -42.62
C GLN A 577 -4.10 -29.69 -43.25
N ASN A 578 -3.69 -30.68 -42.43
CA ASN A 578 -3.00 -31.93 -42.83
C ASN A 578 -1.52 -31.73 -43.32
N ILE A 579 -0.61 -32.72 -43.29
CA ILE A 579 -0.74 -34.18 -43.03
C ILE A 579 0.34 -34.65 -42.01
N ASP A 580 -0.07 -35.64 -41.20
CA ASP A 580 0.66 -36.69 -40.45
C ASP A 580 1.95 -37.31 -41.09
N PRO A 581 2.76 -38.20 -40.42
CA PRO A 581 2.30 -39.16 -39.39
C PRO A 581 3.25 -39.56 -38.22
N LEU A 582 2.63 -40.17 -37.19
CA LEU A 582 3.23 -41.20 -36.32
C LEU A 582 3.25 -42.57 -37.05
N PRO A 583 4.21 -43.49 -36.83
CA PRO A 583 4.12 -44.34 -35.62
C PRO A 583 5.44 -44.84 -35.02
N ASP A 584 5.32 -45.50 -33.87
CA ASP A 584 6.35 -46.23 -33.12
C ASP A 584 7.09 -47.31 -33.95
N ARG A 585 8.40 -47.45 -33.69
CA ARG A 585 9.05 -48.77 -33.74
C ARG A 585 10.22 -48.93 -32.76
N SER A 586 9.96 -49.63 -31.66
CA SER A 586 10.95 -50.06 -30.66
C SER A 586 12.26 -50.69 -31.23
N LYS A 587 13.41 -50.29 -30.67
CA LYS A 587 14.39 -51.19 -30.01
C LYS A 587 15.60 -50.46 -29.38
N GLN A 588 16.29 -51.17 -28.49
CA GLN A 588 17.42 -50.69 -27.68
C GLN A 588 18.69 -50.40 -28.50
N LYS A 589 19.50 -49.41 -28.09
CA LYS A 589 20.83 -49.65 -27.47
C LYS A 589 21.61 -48.36 -27.15
N GLU A 590 22.29 -48.37 -25.99
CA GLU A 590 23.66 -47.87 -25.70
C GLU A 590 24.05 -46.40 -26.06
N LYS A 591 24.76 -45.61 -25.22
CA LYS A 591 25.30 -45.84 -23.86
C LYS A 591 25.74 -44.51 -23.20
N LYS A 592 25.84 -44.51 -21.86
CA LYS A 592 26.49 -43.52 -20.97
C LYS A 592 25.84 -42.12 -20.92
N SER A 593 24.98 -41.80 -19.95
CA SER A 593 25.23 -41.55 -18.50
C SER A 593 26.03 -40.26 -18.24
N CYS A 594 25.44 -39.15 -17.75
CA CYS A 594 24.69 -38.96 -16.49
C CYS A 594 25.53 -39.19 -15.22
N ASN A 595 25.74 -38.13 -14.42
CA ASN A 595 25.12 -37.97 -13.09
C ASN A 595 25.67 -36.69 -12.41
N THR A 596 25.12 -36.06 -11.38
CA THR A 596 23.79 -35.97 -10.71
C THR A 596 24.11 -35.52 -9.28
N VAL A 597 23.67 -34.31 -8.90
CA VAL A 597 23.13 -33.90 -7.58
C VAL A 597 23.77 -34.49 -6.29
N HIS A 598 24.21 -33.64 -5.33
CA HIS A 598 23.49 -33.42 -4.05
C HIS A 598 24.01 -32.23 -3.20
N LEU A 599 23.42 -32.10 -2.01
CA LEU A 599 23.35 -31.01 -1.03
C LEU A 599 24.52 -30.93 -0.02
N GLU A 600 24.54 -29.79 0.71
CA GLU A 600 24.86 -29.65 2.15
C GLU A 600 26.32 -29.72 2.68
N GLY A 601 26.61 -28.89 3.71
CA GLY A 601 27.25 -29.44 4.93
C GLY A 601 28.67 -29.02 5.36
N LYS A 602 28.84 -27.79 5.88
CA LYS A 602 29.70 -27.41 7.05
C LYS A 602 31.25 -27.65 7.07
N ASN A 603 31.91 -26.66 7.68
CA ASN A 603 33.08 -26.69 8.58
C ASN A 603 34.51 -27.13 8.15
N GLU A 604 35.44 -26.20 8.43
CA GLU A 604 36.70 -26.36 9.17
C GLU A 604 37.91 -27.12 8.58
N GLN A 605 38.84 -26.31 8.03
CA GLN A 605 40.18 -26.07 8.61
C GLN A 605 41.08 -27.29 8.94
N TYR A 606 42.21 -27.47 8.24
CA TYR A 606 43.56 -27.33 8.83
C TYR A 606 44.71 -27.31 7.79
N ASN A 607 45.94 -27.08 8.27
CA ASN A 607 47.17 -26.84 7.51
C ASN A 607 47.82 -28.12 6.94
N GLN A 608 48.54 -28.00 5.82
CA GLN A 608 49.93 -28.50 5.76
C GLN A 608 50.82 -27.70 4.78
N LYS A 609 52.13 -27.91 4.87
CA LYS A 609 53.19 -27.01 4.38
C LYS A 609 54.44 -27.79 3.99
N CYS A 610 55.01 -27.59 2.80
CA CYS A 610 56.39 -28.00 2.51
C CYS A 610 57.05 -27.16 1.39
N HIS A 611 58.38 -27.25 1.26
CA HIS A 611 59.23 -26.42 0.38
C HIS A 611 59.94 -27.23 -0.73
N SER A 612 60.18 -26.60 -1.88
CA SER A 612 61.41 -26.70 -2.73
C SER A 612 61.21 -25.91 -4.05
N GLN A 613 62.21 -25.34 -4.74
CA GLN A 613 63.62 -25.02 -4.42
C GLN A 613 64.17 -23.96 -5.42
N LYS A 614 65.16 -23.14 -4.98
CA LYS A 614 66.29 -22.52 -5.76
C LYS A 614 66.00 -21.69 -7.05
N LYS A 615 66.35 -20.38 -7.09
CA LYS A 615 67.63 -19.75 -7.56
C LYS A 615 67.76 -19.69 -9.11
N GLU A 616 68.19 -18.59 -9.76
CA GLU A 616 68.59 -17.22 -9.31
C GLU A 616 68.28 -16.13 -10.40
N LEU A 617 69.05 -15.11 -10.86
CA LEU A 617 70.47 -14.71 -10.71
C LEU A 617 70.74 -13.17 -10.69
N GLU A 618 71.22 -12.54 -11.77
CA GLU A 618 71.88 -11.19 -11.79
C GLU A 618 71.26 -10.19 -12.80
N LYS A 619 71.10 -8.90 -12.44
CA LYS A 619 71.96 -7.68 -12.69
C LYS A 619 72.16 -7.30 -14.18
N LEU A 620 72.01 -6.03 -14.61
CA LEU A 620 72.93 -4.91 -14.35
C LEU A 620 72.32 -3.50 -14.67
N HIS A 621 72.91 -2.46 -14.07
CA HIS A 621 73.00 -1.00 -14.40
C HIS A 621 71.98 -0.36 -15.38
N SER A 622 71.28 0.74 -15.06
CA SER A 622 71.75 2.10 -14.67
C SER A 622 72.55 2.88 -15.73
N GLU A 623 71.97 3.95 -16.31
CA GLU A 623 72.49 5.34 -16.20
C GLU A 623 71.61 6.43 -16.91
N ARG A 624 71.02 7.35 -16.11
CA ARG A 624 70.89 8.83 -16.33
C ARG A 624 70.43 9.39 -17.70
N ARG A 625 69.27 10.07 -17.66
CA ARG A 625 69.21 11.50 -18.00
C ARG A 625 68.04 12.24 -17.32
N LYS A 626 68.24 13.54 -17.04
CA LYS A 626 67.22 14.46 -16.53
C LYS A 626 66.48 15.12 -17.69
N ILE A 627 65.25 15.58 -17.45
CA ILE A 627 64.73 16.90 -17.86
C ILE A 627 63.56 17.24 -16.92
N CYS A 628 63.38 18.52 -16.62
CA CYS A 628 62.30 19.04 -15.79
C CYS A 628 61.28 19.79 -16.66
N TYR A 629 60.01 19.79 -16.24
CA TYR A 629 59.18 21.00 -16.31
C TYR A 629 58.35 21.13 -15.03
N LEU A 630 58.12 22.37 -14.61
CA LEU A 630 57.36 22.70 -13.40
C LEU A 630 55.86 22.75 -13.72
N VAL A 631 55.04 22.25 -12.80
CA VAL A 631 53.69 22.79 -12.57
C VAL A 631 53.63 23.18 -11.10
N THR A 632 53.57 24.49 -10.83
CA THR A 632 53.49 25.05 -9.48
C THR A 632 52.04 25.19 -9.04
N SER A 633 51.63 24.36 -8.08
CA SER A 633 50.31 24.46 -7.43
C SER A 633 50.52 24.69 -5.93
N HIS A 634 50.13 25.86 -5.43
CA HIS A 634 50.26 26.22 -4.02
C HIS A 634 49.30 25.42 -3.13
N PRO A 635 49.78 24.69 -2.09
CA PRO A 635 48.93 24.15 -1.05
C PRO A 635 48.72 25.20 0.05
N SER A 636 47.48 25.66 0.23
CA SER A 636 47.11 26.63 1.28
C SER A 636 47.33 26.06 2.70
N ILE A 637 47.73 26.92 3.63
CA ILE A 637 48.10 26.52 4.99
C ILE A 637 46.87 26.20 5.87
N LEU A 638 46.96 25.06 6.56
CA LEU A 638 46.05 24.52 7.55
C LEU A 638 45.72 25.49 8.71
N SER A 639 44.45 25.55 9.14
CA SER A 639 44.16 25.68 10.57
C SER A 639 42.84 25.03 11.01
N LYS A 640 42.94 23.96 11.81
CA LYS A 640 42.23 23.75 13.09
C LYS A 640 42.63 22.41 13.69
N VAL A 641 43.51 22.45 14.69
CA VAL A 641 43.77 21.32 15.58
C VAL A 641 42.67 21.26 16.63
N ASN A 642 42.15 20.06 16.92
CA ASN A 642 41.47 19.82 18.19
C ASN A 642 41.76 18.40 18.70
N ARG A 643 41.71 18.20 20.02
CA ARG A 643 42.55 17.20 20.70
C ARG A 643 41.77 16.30 21.69
N ALA A 644 42.11 15.01 21.64
CA ALA A 644 41.89 13.97 22.65
C ALA A 644 40.47 13.47 22.97
N LYS A 645 40.32 12.14 22.89
CA LYS A 645 40.14 11.26 24.07
C LYS A 645 40.86 9.91 23.82
N ARG A 646 41.08 9.11 24.87
CA ARG A 646 42.02 7.94 24.93
C ARG A 646 41.28 6.59 25.02
N ARG A 647 42.09 5.50 24.93
CA ARG A 647 41.86 4.06 25.28
C ARG A 647 41.58 3.19 24.05
N ASN A 648 42.21 2.02 23.83
CA ASN A 648 43.27 1.25 24.54
C ASN A 648 44.18 0.53 23.52
N ILE A 649 45.36 0.04 23.93
CA ILE A 649 46.02 -1.20 23.45
C ILE A 649 47.21 -1.53 24.39
N THR A 650 47.53 -2.81 24.54
CA THR A 650 48.46 -3.35 25.56
C THR A 650 49.92 -3.48 25.05
N VAL A 651 50.87 -3.49 25.98
CA VAL A 651 52.34 -3.54 25.79
C VAL A 651 52.83 -4.86 25.18
N GLN A 652 53.82 -4.77 24.27
CA GLN A 652 54.92 -5.74 24.13
C GLN A 652 56.27 -5.02 23.87
N LYS A 653 57.38 -5.77 23.85
CA LYS A 653 58.73 -5.33 24.28
C LYS A 653 59.50 -4.37 23.34
N PRO A 654 60.43 -3.57 23.90
CA PRO A 654 61.28 -2.63 23.15
C PRO A 654 62.55 -3.28 22.57
N GLY A 655 63.14 -2.65 21.55
CA GLY A 655 64.45 -3.01 21.01
C GLY A 655 64.72 -2.37 19.65
N TYR A 656 63.83 -2.62 18.67
CA TYR A 656 64.00 -2.17 17.29
C TYR A 656 63.42 -0.77 16.99
N SER A 657 62.65 -0.19 17.92
CA SER A 657 61.97 1.09 17.73
C SER A 657 62.83 2.32 18.06
N VAL A 658 63.83 2.19 18.93
CA VAL A 658 64.59 3.34 19.45
C VAL A 658 65.57 3.91 18.41
N THR A 659 66.26 3.05 17.68
CA THR A 659 67.16 3.44 16.58
C THR A 659 66.38 4.12 15.45
N LEU A 660 65.30 3.49 14.98
CA LEU A 660 64.43 4.03 13.93
C LEU A 660 63.81 5.38 14.34
N LEU A 661 63.47 5.54 15.63
CA LEU A 661 62.98 6.82 16.18
C LEU A 661 64.11 7.87 16.25
N GLN A 662 65.33 7.51 16.62
CA GLN A 662 66.48 8.42 16.59
C GLN A 662 66.82 8.88 15.17
N GLU A 663 66.74 8.01 14.17
CA GLU A 663 66.92 8.38 12.76
C GLU A 663 65.78 9.27 12.26
N ARG A 664 64.52 8.97 12.63
CA ARG A 664 63.36 9.83 12.37
C ARG A 664 63.57 11.22 12.99
N ILE A 665 64.06 11.29 14.23
CA ILE A 665 64.35 12.55 14.95
C ILE A 665 65.49 13.31 14.26
N LYS A 666 66.61 12.67 13.91
CA LYS A 666 67.72 13.30 13.17
C LYS A 666 67.27 13.83 11.80
N SER A 667 66.42 13.08 11.09
CA SER A 667 65.84 13.49 9.81
C SER A 667 64.91 14.71 9.97
N LEU A 668 64.02 14.70 10.96
CA LEU A 668 63.15 15.83 11.28
C LEU A 668 63.94 17.06 11.76
N GLN A 669 64.99 16.88 12.57
CA GLN A 669 65.91 17.96 12.97
C GLN A 669 66.62 18.57 11.75
N LYS A 670 67.06 17.74 10.78
CA LYS A 670 67.65 18.21 9.54
C LYS A 670 66.65 18.96 8.65
N GLN A 671 65.41 18.50 8.55
CA GLN A 671 64.34 19.21 7.84
C GLN A 671 63.99 20.54 8.53
N ILE A 672 63.89 20.58 9.86
CA ILE A 672 63.68 21.81 10.64
C ILE A 672 64.84 22.79 10.44
N ALA A 673 66.09 22.32 10.42
CA ALA A 673 67.26 23.17 10.15
C ALA A 673 67.20 23.78 8.73
N VAL A 674 66.88 22.99 7.71
CA VAL A 674 66.70 23.47 6.32
C VAL A 674 65.58 24.52 6.24
N LEU A 675 64.40 24.22 6.79
CA LEU A 675 63.27 25.15 6.84
C LEU A 675 63.59 26.44 7.62
N GLN A 676 64.42 26.36 8.67
CA GLN A 676 64.91 27.54 9.38
C GLN A 676 65.91 28.37 8.57
N THR A 677 66.76 27.74 7.75
CA THR A 677 67.64 28.47 6.81
C THR A 677 66.85 29.09 5.66
N GLU A 678 65.92 28.35 5.05
CA GLU A 678 65.03 28.87 3.98
C GLU A 678 64.16 30.03 4.49
N LYS A 679 63.60 29.92 5.71
CA LYS A 679 62.90 31.02 6.37
C LYS A 679 63.79 32.25 6.57
N LYS A 680 65.07 32.09 6.94
CA LYS A 680 66.01 33.22 7.07
C LYS A 680 66.27 33.88 5.71
N THR A 681 66.54 33.10 4.67
CA THR A 681 66.77 33.60 3.30
C THR A 681 65.53 34.30 2.72
N ALA A 682 64.33 33.79 2.99
CA ALA A 682 63.08 34.43 2.59
C ALA A 682 62.83 35.74 3.37
N VAL A 683 63.21 35.82 4.65
CA VAL A 683 63.12 37.06 5.43
C VAL A 683 64.13 38.11 4.97
N THR A 684 65.34 37.73 4.55
CA THR A 684 66.31 38.68 3.97
C THR A 684 65.86 39.19 2.61
N SER A 685 65.36 38.33 1.70
CA SER A 685 64.87 38.80 0.40
C SER A 685 63.62 39.68 0.52
N VAL A 686 62.70 39.39 1.47
CA VAL A 686 61.58 40.29 1.78
C VAL A 686 62.05 41.65 2.32
N LYS A 687 63.15 41.70 3.10
CA LYS A 687 63.75 42.96 3.55
C LYS A 687 64.38 43.74 2.39
N GLU A 688 65.08 43.08 1.48
CA GLU A 688 65.64 43.69 0.26
C GLU A 688 64.54 44.23 -0.67
N VAL A 689 63.43 43.50 -0.84
CA VAL A 689 62.23 43.97 -1.58
C VAL A 689 61.59 45.17 -0.88
N LYS A 690 61.55 45.21 0.46
CA LYS A 690 61.05 46.37 1.21
C LYS A 690 61.95 47.61 1.03
N GLU A 691 63.26 47.45 1.13
CA GLU A 691 64.23 48.54 0.94
C GLU A 691 64.27 49.07 -0.51
N THR A 692 64.08 48.21 -1.50
CA THR A 692 63.97 48.63 -2.91
C THR A 692 62.64 49.32 -3.19
N ASN A 693 61.54 48.89 -2.57
CA ASN A 693 60.25 49.59 -2.64
C ASN A 693 60.33 50.98 -1.96
N GLU A 694 60.98 51.11 -0.81
CA GLU A 694 61.21 52.39 -0.13
C GLU A 694 62.08 53.35 -0.95
N LYS A 695 63.06 52.82 -1.71
CA LYS A 695 63.83 53.60 -2.70
C LYS A 695 62.96 54.03 -3.88
N LEU A 696 62.08 53.17 -4.39
CA LEU A 696 61.16 53.49 -5.49
C LEU A 696 60.11 54.54 -5.08
N THR A 697 59.51 54.46 -3.89
CA THR A 697 58.58 55.49 -3.39
C THR A 697 59.29 56.83 -3.16
N SER A 698 60.55 56.82 -2.71
CA SER A 698 61.38 58.02 -2.59
C SER A 698 61.68 58.66 -3.96
N GLN A 699 62.01 57.85 -4.97
CA GLN A 699 62.21 58.34 -6.35
C GLN A 699 60.90 58.88 -6.97
N LEU A 700 59.76 58.21 -6.73
CA LEU A 700 58.45 58.67 -7.16
C LEU A 700 58.08 60.03 -6.52
N HIS A 701 58.38 60.23 -5.24
CA HIS A 701 58.14 61.50 -4.57
C HIS A 701 59.02 62.63 -5.15
N LEU A 702 60.31 62.37 -5.40
CA LEU A 702 61.22 63.32 -6.06
C LEU A 702 60.78 63.65 -7.51
N ALA A 703 60.31 62.65 -8.26
CA ALA A 703 59.77 62.86 -9.60
C ALA A 703 58.50 63.72 -9.59
N ASN A 704 57.58 63.48 -8.64
CA ASN A 704 56.40 64.32 -8.45
C ASN A 704 56.76 65.74 -8.02
N GLN A 705 57.75 65.94 -7.14
CA GLN A 705 58.24 67.27 -6.77
C GLN A 705 58.77 68.02 -7.99
N ARG A 706 59.62 67.39 -8.81
CA ARG A 706 60.12 67.94 -10.07
C ARG A 706 58.99 68.28 -11.05
N LEU A 707 57.95 67.47 -11.13
CA LEU A 707 56.77 67.74 -11.96
C LEU A 707 55.99 68.98 -11.47
N GLN A 708 55.84 69.18 -10.16
CA GLN A 708 55.21 70.39 -9.62
C GLN A 708 56.07 71.64 -9.86
N THR A 709 57.39 71.57 -9.67
CA THR A 709 58.30 72.67 -10.03
C THR A 709 58.24 72.99 -11.53
N SER A 710 58.14 71.96 -12.38
CA SER A 710 57.98 72.12 -13.83
C SER A 710 56.65 72.79 -14.18
N LYS A 711 55.53 72.42 -13.54
CA LYS A 711 54.23 73.08 -13.73
C LYS A 711 54.27 74.57 -13.36
N LEU A 712 54.81 74.92 -12.19
CA LEU A 712 54.97 76.31 -11.77
C LEU A 712 55.88 77.11 -12.74
N THR A 713 56.90 76.45 -13.30
CA THR A 713 57.76 77.05 -14.33
C THR A 713 56.97 77.29 -15.64
N ILE A 714 56.14 76.34 -16.07
CA ILE A 714 55.26 76.48 -17.24
C ILE A 714 54.25 77.60 -17.01
N GLU A 715 53.61 77.66 -15.84
CA GLU A 715 52.63 78.69 -15.47
C GLU A 715 53.24 80.10 -15.44
N MET A 716 54.47 80.24 -14.95
CA MET A 716 55.25 81.47 -15.05
C MET A 716 55.59 81.83 -16.51
N LEU A 717 55.99 80.86 -17.33
CA LEU A 717 56.27 81.09 -18.76
C LEU A 717 55.00 81.47 -19.55
N THR A 718 53.86 80.85 -19.27
CA THR A 718 52.55 81.22 -19.82
C THR A 718 52.15 82.63 -19.41
N SER A 719 52.35 83.00 -18.13
CA SER A 719 52.10 84.36 -17.63
C SER A 719 52.99 85.40 -18.30
N ASN A 720 54.27 85.08 -18.54
CA ASN A 720 55.19 85.95 -19.27
C ASN A 720 54.83 86.04 -20.76
N LEU A 721 54.39 84.96 -21.39
CA LEU A 721 53.93 84.96 -22.78
C LEU A 721 52.65 85.81 -22.95
N ALA A 722 51.74 85.77 -21.99
CA ALA A 722 50.57 86.65 -21.97
C ALA A 722 50.95 88.13 -21.88
N LYS A 723 51.96 88.49 -21.05
CA LYS A 723 52.51 89.85 -21.01
C LYS A 723 53.13 90.28 -22.34
N TRP A 724 53.97 89.43 -22.95
CA TRP A 724 54.54 89.72 -24.27
C TRP A 724 53.48 89.87 -25.38
N GLN A 725 52.37 89.14 -25.28
CA GLN A 725 51.22 89.30 -26.19
C GLN A 725 50.56 90.67 -25.99
N GLN A 726 50.34 91.10 -24.73
CA GLN A 726 49.77 92.40 -24.40
C GLN A 726 50.71 93.57 -24.81
N ASP A 727 52.01 93.47 -24.53
CA ASP A 727 53.02 94.47 -24.94
C ASP A 727 53.08 94.59 -26.48
N LYS A 728 52.92 93.48 -27.20
CA LYS A 728 52.84 93.46 -28.67
C LYS A 728 51.59 94.16 -29.18
N GLU A 729 50.43 93.92 -28.56
CA GLU A 729 49.16 94.56 -28.94
C GLU A 729 49.19 96.08 -28.65
N ASP A 730 49.75 96.48 -27.51
CA ASP A 730 49.94 97.89 -27.13
C ASP A 730 50.97 98.60 -28.03
N LEU A 731 52.08 97.94 -28.39
CA LEU A 731 53.00 98.43 -29.42
C LEU A 731 52.33 98.53 -30.80
N GLN A 732 51.48 97.58 -31.18
CA GLN A 732 50.75 97.61 -32.45
C GLN A 732 49.70 98.73 -32.49
N GLY A 733 49.07 99.06 -31.34
CA GLY A 733 48.24 100.24 -31.17
C GLY A 733 49.04 101.54 -31.33
N LYS A 734 50.22 101.62 -30.68
CA LYS A 734 51.14 102.77 -30.79
C LYS A 734 51.71 102.95 -32.20
N LEU A 735 51.90 101.86 -32.96
CA LEU A 735 52.36 101.92 -34.36
C LEU A 735 51.24 102.47 -35.28
N LYS A 736 49.99 102.00 -35.12
CA LYS A 736 48.83 102.57 -35.82
C LYS A 736 48.60 104.05 -35.51
N LEU A 737 48.79 104.46 -34.26
CA LEU A 737 48.77 105.89 -33.88
C LEU A 737 49.91 106.70 -34.51
N ARG A 738 51.02 106.06 -34.91
CA ARG A 738 52.19 106.73 -35.52
C ARG A 738 52.08 106.88 -37.04
N GLU A 739 51.43 105.94 -37.74
CA GLU A 739 51.23 106.03 -39.20
C GLU A 739 50.35 107.22 -39.63
N HIS A 740 49.48 107.72 -38.76
CA HIS A 740 48.62 108.88 -39.05
C HIS A 740 49.29 110.26 -38.83
N LEU A 741 50.59 110.34 -38.53
CA LEU A 741 51.23 111.55 -37.99
C LEU A 741 52.51 112.04 -38.72
N SER A 742 52.79 111.60 -39.95
CA SER A 742 54.03 111.98 -40.67
C SER A 742 53.85 112.34 -42.16
N GLN A 743 53.16 113.45 -42.45
CA GLN A 743 53.35 114.22 -43.68
C GLN A 743 53.79 115.65 -43.31
N THR A 744 55.03 116.06 -43.67
CA THR A 744 55.48 117.47 -43.97
C THR A 744 57.01 117.62 -43.90
N ALA A 745 57.62 118.20 -44.96
CA ALA A 745 58.96 118.84 -45.06
C ALA A 745 60.25 118.05 -44.67
N GLY A 746 61.45 118.42 -45.16
CA GLY A 746 61.75 119.29 -46.31
C GLY A 746 63.17 119.91 -46.43
N LYS A 747 63.98 119.42 -47.39
CA LYS A 747 64.99 120.14 -48.25
C LYS A 747 66.34 120.65 -47.67
N SER A 748 67.24 120.94 -48.65
CA SER A 748 68.54 121.66 -48.59
C SER A 748 69.77 120.86 -48.13
N LYS A 749 71.03 121.12 -48.54
CA LYS A 749 71.71 122.03 -49.52
C LYS A 749 73.12 121.42 -49.82
N ALA A 750 74.01 121.84 -50.75
CA ALA A 750 74.09 122.88 -51.80
C ALA A 750 75.14 122.46 -52.89
N THR A 751 75.28 123.22 -53.98
CA THR A 751 76.39 123.12 -54.98
C THR A 751 77.60 123.99 -54.58
N PRO A 752 78.81 123.74 -55.12
CA PRO A 752 79.37 124.63 -56.16
C PRO A 752 80.22 123.93 -57.25
N ALA A 753 80.82 124.71 -58.17
CA ALA A 753 81.54 124.28 -59.38
C ALA A 753 82.64 125.31 -59.76
N PRO A 754 83.44 125.18 -60.85
CA PRO A 754 84.05 123.98 -61.45
C PRO A 754 85.55 124.16 -61.85
N SER A 755 86.41 123.13 -61.72
CA SER A 755 87.61 123.01 -62.60
C SER A 755 88.24 121.60 -62.64
N LYS A 756 88.34 121.02 -63.85
CA LYS A 756 89.31 119.99 -64.28
C LYS A 756 89.69 118.84 -63.30
N ASN A 757 88.73 118.02 -62.84
CA ASN A 757 89.04 116.73 -62.16
C ASN A 757 88.03 115.57 -62.40
N ILE A 758 87.30 115.60 -63.52
CA ILE A 758 86.11 114.75 -63.74
C ILE A 758 86.46 113.25 -63.90
N ASP A 759 87.54 112.92 -64.59
CA ASP A 759 87.90 111.53 -64.93
C ASP A 759 88.35 110.72 -63.70
N LEU A 760 88.95 111.38 -62.71
CA LEU A 760 89.37 110.77 -61.44
C LEU A 760 88.16 110.51 -60.52
N GLU A 761 87.20 111.43 -60.48
CA GLU A 761 85.92 111.24 -59.78
C GLU A 761 85.07 110.14 -60.42
N MET A 762 84.98 110.09 -61.76
CA MET A 762 84.26 109.02 -62.46
C MET A 762 84.85 107.64 -62.14
N LYS A 763 86.19 107.51 -62.13
CA LYS A 763 86.87 106.27 -61.72
C LYS A 763 86.63 105.95 -60.25
N GLN A 764 86.65 106.94 -59.34
CA GLN A 764 86.36 106.71 -57.93
C GLN A 764 84.90 106.26 -57.70
N LEU A 765 83.94 106.84 -58.42
CA LEU A 765 82.53 106.44 -58.39
C LEU A 765 82.32 105.05 -59.00
N GLN A 766 83.02 104.72 -60.10
CA GLN A 766 82.99 103.40 -60.70
C GLN A 766 83.56 102.32 -59.76
N CYS A 767 84.64 102.63 -59.03
CA CYS A 767 85.16 101.77 -57.95
C CYS A 767 84.17 101.63 -56.78
N LYS A 768 83.54 102.72 -56.32
CA LYS A 768 82.50 102.66 -55.27
C LYS A 768 81.29 101.82 -55.71
N LEU A 769 80.84 101.97 -56.95
CA LEU A 769 79.75 101.17 -57.53
C LEU A 769 80.14 99.69 -57.66
N LYS A 770 81.36 99.39 -58.12
CA LYS A 770 81.88 98.02 -58.20
C LYS A 770 81.98 97.36 -56.82
N ASN A 771 82.46 98.08 -55.81
CA ASN A 771 82.52 97.60 -54.44
C ASN A 771 81.12 97.37 -53.84
N SER A 772 80.18 98.28 -54.09
CA SER A 772 78.77 98.10 -53.71
C SER A 772 78.15 96.88 -54.39
N ASN A 773 78.39 96.66 -55.68
CA ASN A 773 77.91 95.50 -56.42
C ASN A 773 78.54 94.18 -55.96
N ASN A 774 79.82 94.19 -55.57
CA ASN A 774 80.48 93.04 -54.94
C ASN A 774 79.87 92.72 -53.56
N GLU A 775 79.51 93.73 -52.77
CA GLU A 775 78.84 93.51 -51.48
C GLU A 775 77.38 93.07 -51.66
N ILE A 776 76.64 93.61 -52.64
CA ILE A 776 75.29 93.17 -53.02
C ILE A 776 75.30 91.71 -53.49
N THR A 777 76.28 91.30 -54.30
CA THR A 777 76.39 89.90 -54.74
C THR A 777 76.77 88.95 -53.60
N LYS A 778 77.63 89.38 -52.68
CA LYS A 778 77.93 88.67 -51.42
C LYS A 778 76.71 88.56 -50.50
N GLN A 779 75.94 89.63 -50.33
CA GLN A 779 74.68 89.60 -49.58
C GLN A 779 73.63 88.70 -50.26
N SER A 780 73.56 88.71 -51.60
CA SER A 780 72.69 87.82 -52.38
C SER A 780 73.04 86.34 -52.20
N THR A 781 74.33 85.96 -52.19
CA THR A 781 74.73 84.58 -51.88
C THR A 781 74.48 84.20 -50.42
N THR A 782 74.68 85.12 -49.46
CA THR A 782 74.29 84.91 -48.06
C THR A 782 72.78 84.71 -47.90
N ILE A 783 71.95 85.56 -48.53
CA ILE A 783 70.48 85.45 -48.52
C ILE A 783 70.03 84.13 -49.16
N LYS A 784 70.67 83.71 -50.27
CA LYS A 784 70.38 82.40 -50.89
C LYS A 784 70.75 81.23 -49.98
N SER A 785 71.87 81.31 -49.27
CA SER A 785 72.27 80.30 -48.28
C SER A 785 71.28 80.22 -47.12
N LEU A 786 70.88 81.37 -46.55
CA LEU A 786 69.90 81.45 -45.47
C LEU A 786 68.52 80.96 -45.91
N LYS A 787 68.10 81.25 -47.16
CA LYS A 787 66.83 80.74 -47.71
C LYS A 787 66.85 79.21 -47.85
N ASN A 788 67.96 78.63 -48.31
CA ASN A 788 68.11 77.19 -48.37
C ASN A 788 68.08 76.57 -46.96
N GLU A 789 68.75 77.17 -45.97
CA GLU A 789 68.70 76.68 -44.59
C GLU A 789 67.28 76.76 -44.01
N VAL A 790 66.57 77.88 -44.21
CA VAL A 790 65.17 78.03 -43.77
C VAL A 790 64.27 76.95 -44.40
N GLN A 791 64.40 76.69 -45.69
CA GLN A 791 63.64 75.61 -46.35
C GLN A 791 63.96 74.24 -45.72
N GLU A 792 65.23 73.95 -45.41
CA GLU A 792 65.61 72.70 -44.75
C GLU A 792 65.02 72.60 -43.33
N LYS A 793 64.98 73.70 -42.55
CA LYS A 793 64.30 73.70 -41.24
C LYS A 793 62.81 73.47 -41.41
N GLU A 794 62.17 74.08 -42.39
CA GLU A 794 60.73 73.86 -42.67
C GLU A 794 60.43 72.40 -43.03
N GLU A 795 61.26 71.76 -43.86
CA GLU A 795 61.11 70.35 -44.23
C GLU A 795 61.23 69.46 -42.99
N ARG A 796 62.26 69.68 -42.16
CA ARG A 796 62.43 69.00 -40.86
C ARG A 796 61.25 69.25 -39.90
N ILE A 797 60.66 70.46 -39.90
CA ILE A 797 59.45 70.77 -39.11
C ILE A 797 58.24 69.98 -39.62
N ARG A 798 58.03 69.91 -40.95
CA ARG A 798 56.95 69.11 -41.56
C ARG A 798 57.09 67.62 -41.22
N GLU A 799 58.31 67.07 -41.25
CA GLU A 799 58.58 65.68 -40.84
C GLU A 799 58.28 65.44 -39.35
N LEU A 800 58.73 66.34 -38.46
CA LEU A 800 58.47 66.25 -37.03
C LEU A 800 56.98 66.36 -36.71
N GLN A 801 56.24 67.25 -37.37
CA GLN A 801 54.79 67.38 -37.22
C GLN A 801 54.06 66.12 -37.71
N ALA A 802 54.46 65.55 -38.84
CA ALA A 802 53.96 64.27 -39.32
C ALA A 802 54.34 63.08 -38.40
N LYS A 803 55.43 63.18 -37.61
CA LYS A 803 55.78 62.20 -36.56
C LYS A 803 54.91 62.38 -35.32
N ILE A 804 54.66 63.62 -34.90
CA ILE A 804 53.74 63.95 -33.80
C ILE A 804 52.34 63.39 -34.10
N SER A 805 51.74 63.68 -35.26
CA SER A 805 50.39 63.18 -35.61
C SER A 805 50.32 61.69 -36.02
N ARG A 806 51.44 60.95 -35.93
CA ARG A 806 51.45 59.48 -35.84
C ARG A 806 51.41 59.01 -34.38
N LEU A 807 52.23 59.63 -33.51
CA LEU A 807 52.25 59.34 -32.07
C LEU A 807 50.96 59.75 -31.36
N GLU A 808 50.30 60.84 -31.77
CA GLU A 808 49.00 61.26 -31.23
C GLU A 808 47.91 60.21 -31.47
N ARG A 809 47.87 59.62 -32.68
CA ARG A 809 46.92 58.54 -33.01
C ARG A 809 47.23 57.26 -32.25
N ASP A 810 48.50 56.86 -32.16
CA ASP A 810 48.95 55.73 -31.33
C ASP A 810 48.58 55.91 -29.84
N PHE A 811 48.77 57.12 -29.30
CA PHE A 811 48.38 57.46 -27.93
C PHE A 811 46.86 57.46 -27.71
N ILE A 812 46.07 57.92 -28.68
CA ILE A 812 44.60 57.84 -28.65
C ILE A 812 44.13 56.36 -28.67
N VAL A 813 44.69 55.52 -29.53
CA VAL A 813 44.35 54.09 -29.58
C VAL A 813 44.74 53.38 -28.28
N LYS A 814 45.94 53.64 -27.75
CA LYS A 814 46.39 53.11 -26.46
C LYS A 814 45.52 53.58 -25.29
N ARG A 815 45.00 54.82 -25.32
CA ARG A 815 44.06 55.31 -24.30
C ARG A 815 42.75 54.54 -24.33
N HIS A 816 42.16 54.30 -25.50
CA HIS A 816 40.93 53.50 -25.62
C HIS A 816 41.16 52.08 -25.08
N LEU A 817 42.21 51.40 -25.54
CA LEU A 817 42.57 50.06 -25.06
C LEU A 817 42.78 50.00 -23.54
N ILE A 818 43.37 51.04 -22.92
CA ILE A 818 43.52 51.12 -21.47
C ILE A 818 42.16 51.30 -20.77
N GLU A 819 41.22 52.05 -21.35
CA GLU A 819 39.88 52.23 -20.77
C GLU A 819 39.00 50.97 -20.95
N ASP A 820 39.12 50.27 -22.07
CA ASP A 820 38.50 48.97 -22.31
C ASP A 820 39.03 47.92 -21.30
N LEU A 821 40.34 47.88 -21.06
CA LEU A 821 40.94 46.99 -20.07
C LEU A 821 40.50 47.35 -18.62
N LYS A 822 40.29 48.62 -18.30
CA LYS A 822 39.70 49.03 -17.01
C LYS A 822 38.24 48.64 -16.88
N SER A 823 37.43 48.79 -17.93
CA SER A 823 36.00 48.46 -17.88
C SER A 823 35.81 46.94 -17.73
N HIS A 824 36.59 46.14 -18.45
CA HIS A 824 36.69 44.69 -18.24
C HIS A 824 37.16 44.33 -16.82
N LEU A 825 38.19 45.00 -16.28
CA LEU A 825 38.63 44.77 -14.90
C LEU A 825 37.54 45.10 -13.88
N LYS A 826 36.82 46.21 -14.04
CA LYS A 826 35.71 46.62 -13.16
C LYS A 826 34.56 45.62 -13.22
N ALA A 827 34.13 45.22 -14.42
CA ALA A 827 33.11 44.19 -14.60
C ALA A 827 33.54 42.84 -14.00
N SER A 828 34.82 42.47 -14.13
CA SER A 828 35.36 41.26 -13.50
C SER A 828 35.35 41.34 -11.96
N GLN A 829 35.69 42.50 -11.37
CA GLN A 829 35.62 42.72 -9.92
C GLN A 829 34.17 42.76 -9.40
N GLU A 830 33.23 43.26 -10.19
CA GLU A 830 31.80 43.27 -9.84
C GLU A 830 31.22 41.84 -9.90
N ASN A 831 31.60 41.06 -10.91
CA ASN A 831 31.26 39.64 -11.00
C ASN A 831 31.94 38.78 -9.91
N GLU A 832 33.16 39.14 -9.48
CA GLU A 832 33.83 38.47 -8.35
C GLU A 832 33.09 38.73 -7.02
N LYS A 833 32.55 39.95 -6.81
CA LYS A 833 31.74 40.27 -5.63
C LYS A 833 30.44 39.46 -5.60
N THR A 834 29.66 39.44 -6.69
CA THR A 834 28.42 38.65 -6.76
C THR A 834 28.69 37.14 -6.65
N SER A 835 29.82 36.66 -7.19
CA SER A 835 30.29 35.28 -6.99
C SER A 835 30.58 34.98 -5.52
N ASN A 836 31.24 35.89 -4.79
CA ASN A 836 31.51 35.73 -3.37
C ASN A 836 30.23 35.82 -2.51
N GLU A 837 29.31 36.74 -2.81
CA GLU A 837 28.03 36.88 -2.11
C GLU A 837 27.13 35.65 -2.28
N THR A 838 27.09 35.08 -3.49
CA THR A 838 26.36 33.82 -3.75
C THR A 838 27.05 32.62 -3.09
N LEU A 839 28.37 32.55 -3.07
CA LEU A 839 29.14 31.53 -2.35
C LEU A 839 28.92 31.60 -0.83
N GLU A 840 28.91 32.80 -0.24
CA GLU A 840 28.63 32.97 1.19
C GLU A 840 27.17 32.62 1.53
N SER A 841 26.22 32.93 0.63
CA SER A 841 24.82 32.49 0.72
C SER A 841 24.68 30.96 0.68
N LEU A 842 25.47 30.28 -0.15
CA LEU A 842 25.55 28.82 -0.18
C LEU A 842 26.22 28.26 1.08
N GLU A 843 27.29 28.89 1.60
CA GLU A 843 27.95 28.46 2.84
C GLU A 843 27.01 28.59 4.06
N ARG A 844 26.21 29.68 4.14
CA ARG A 844 25.16 29.87 5.14
C ARG A 844 24.09 28.77 5.04
N LYS A 845 23.64 28.41 3.83
CA LYS A 845 22.70 27.30 3.61
C LYS A 845 23.30 25.95 4.03
N VAL A 846 24.57 25.69 3.73
CA VAL A 846 25.28 24.45 4.14
C VAL A 846 25.42 24.36 5.66
N LYS A 847 25.74 25.47 6.36
CA LYS A 847 25.78 25.52 7.83
C LYS A 847 24.41 25.18 8.44
N ALA A 848 23.35 25.86 7.98
CA ALA A 848 21.99 25.59 8.44
C ALA A 848 21.57 24.13 8.19
N LEU A 849 21.86 23.56 7.01
CA LEU A 849 21.55 22.15 6.70
C LEU A 849 22.38 21.16 7.55
N ALA A 850 23.62 21.50 7.91
CA ALA A 850 24.44 20.67 8.80
C ALA A 850 23.91 20.67 10.24
N GLU A 851 23.45 21.82 10.73
CA GLU A 851 22.78 21.98 12.02
C GLU A 851 21.44 21.21 12.04
N ASP A 852 20.62 21.36 11.00
CA ASP A 852 19.36 20.64 10.80
C ASP A 852 19.55 19.11 10.77
N CYS A 853 20.63 18.64 10.12
CA CYS A 853 21.04 17.23 10.13
C CYS A 853 21.53 16.75 11.50
N SER A 854 22.19 17.61 12.29
CA SER A 854 22.59 17.29 13.66
C SER A 854 21.36 17.17 14.59
N GLY A 855 20.37 18.06 14.45
CA GLY A 855 19.10 17.99 15.15
C GLY A 855 18.33 16.71 14.81
N LYS A 856 18.18 16.40 13.51
CA LYS A 856 17.58 15.13 13.03
C LYS A 856 18.33 13.90 13.55
N LYS A 857 19.65 13.95 13.70
CA LYS A 857 20.42 12.86 14.32
C LYS A 857 20.07 12.69 15.80
N THR A 858 20.00 13.77 16.59
CA THR A 858 19.63 13.67 18.01
C THR A 858 18.19 13.18 18.22
N SER A 859 17.23 13.57 17.37
CA SER A 859 15.87 13.02 17.44
C SER A 859 15.82 11.55 17.02
N ILE A 860 16.56 11.13 16.00
CA ILE A 860 16.71 9.71 15.62
C ILE A 860 17.32 8.89 16.76
N ASP A 861 18.36 9.39 17.43
CA ASP A 861 19.01 8.66 18.53
C ASP A 861 18.12 8.61 19.80
N SER A 862 17.30 9.64 20.05
CA SER A 862 16.22 9.61 21.05
C SER A 862 15.12 8.59 20.68
N LEU A 863 14.69 8.54 19.42
CA LEU A 863 13.71 7.55 18.94
C LEU A 863 14.24 6.11 19.10
N LYS A 864 15.52 5.85 18.81
CA LYS A 864 16.17 4.57 19.10
C LYS A 864 16.17 4.24 20.60
N GLN A 865 16.40 5.22 21.47
CA GLN A 865 16.31 5.00 22.92
C GLN A 865 14.90 4.60 23.35
N ARG A 866 13.85 5.29 22.85
CA ARG A 866 12.45 4.89 23.12
C ARG A 866 12.13 3.49 22.57
N LEU A 867 12.58 3.18 21.35
CA LEU A 867 12.39 1.85 20.76
C LEU A 867 13.05 0.75 21.61
N ASN A 868 14.28 0.98 22.09
CA ASN A 868 15.00 0.05 22.97
C ASN A 868 14.33 -0.12 24.36
N VAL A 869 13.53 0.86 24.81
CA VAL A 869 12.70 0.73 26.01
C VAL A 869 11.45 -0.10 25.69
N ALA A 870 10.71 0.26 24.63
CA ALA A 870 9.51 -0.46 24.19
C ALA A 870 9.79 -1.95 23.84
N THR A 871 10.96 -2.27 23.28
CA THR A 871 11.39 -3.66 23.05
C THR A 871 11.62 -4.42 24.36
N LYS A 872 12.13 -3.77 25.41
CA LYS A 872 12.28 -4.39 26.73
C LYS A 872 10.94 -4.59 27.41
N GLU A 873 10.08 -3.58 27.40
CA GLU A 873 8.72 -3.65 27.92
C GLU A 873 7.94 -4.77 27.22
N LYS A 874 8.00 -4.85 25.88
CA LYS A 874 7.46 -5.97 25.11
C LYS A 874 8.00 -7.32 25.60
N SER A 875 9.31 -7.48 25.75
CA SER A 875 9.88 -8.75 26.23
C SER A 875 9.47 -9.12 27.66
N GLN A 876 9.16 -8.13 28.51
CA GLN A 876 8.61 -8.35 29.85
C GLN A 876 7.14 -8.78 29.79
N TYR A 877 6.33 -8.17 28.93
CA TYR A 877 4.95 -8.61 28.69
C TYR A 877 4.89 -10.01 28.07
N GLU A 878 5.77 -10.34 27.13
CA GLU A 878 5.92 -11.69 26.56
C GLU A 878 6.29 -12.71 27.65
N GLN A 879 7.26 -12.38 28.52
CA GLN A 879 7.63 -13.25 29.66
C GLN A 879 6.46 -13.45 30.65
N MET A 880 5.70 -12.39 30.96
CA MET A 880 4.53 -12.45 31.84
C MET A 880 3.39 -13.25 31.20
N TYR A 881 3.16 -13.10 29.90
CA TYR A 881 2.19 -13.90 29.13
C TYR A 881 2.55 -15.39 29.13
N HIS A 882 3.82 -15.73 28.86
CA HIS A 882 4.28 -17.11 28.96
C HIS A 882 4.07 -17.68 30.37
N LYS A 883 4.43 -16.93 31.43
CA LYS A 883 4.19 -17.36 32.83
C LYS A 883 2.69 -17.56 33.13
N ALA A 884 1.82 -16.69 32.62
CA ALA A 884 0.37 -16.83 32.80
C ALA A 884 -0.20 -18.05 32.05
N LYS A 885 0.26 -18.32 30.83
CA LYS A 885 -0.09 -19.52 30.04
C LYS A 885 0.37 -20.79 30.76
N ASP A 886 1.60 -20.80 31.25
CA ASP A 886 2.18 -21.84 32.09
C ASP A 886 1.37 -22.11 33.37
N GLU A 887 0.75 -21.09 33.97
CA GLU A 887 -0.09 -21.23 35.16
C GLU A 887 -1.51 -21.69 34.83
N LEU A 888 -2.04 -21.29 33.67
CA LEU A 888 -3.32 -21.76 33.13
C LEU A 888 -3.26 -23.26 32.78
N GLU A 889 -2.25 -23.72 32.04
CA GLU A 889 -2.07 -25.15 31.73
C GLU A 889 -1.93 -26.00 33.02
N LYS A 890 -1.29 -25.46 34.06
CA LYS A 890 -1.18 -26.08 35.40
C LYS A 890 -2.50 -26.03 36.20
N LYS A 891 -3.50 -25.26 35.77
CA LYS A 891 -4.87 -25.25 36.31
C LYS A 891 -5.75 -26.22 35.52
N ASP A 892 -5.64 -26.25 34.20
CA ASP A 892 -6.39 -27.17 33.33
C ASP A 892 -6.02 -28.64 33.62
N LEU A 893 -4.73 -28.93 33.83
CA LEU A 893 -4.24 -30.24 34.32
C LEU A 893 -4.71 -30.61 35.75
N LYS A 894 -5.22 -29.64 36.52
CA LYS A 894 -5.86 -29.91 37.83
C LYS A 894 -7.38 -30.06 37.70
N LEU A 895 -7.99 -29.29 36.80
CA LEU A 895 -9.42 -29.35 36.49
C LEU A 895 -9.77 -30.70 35.86
N THR A 896 -9.07 -31.11 34.80
CA THR A 896 -9.19 -32.45 34.20
C THR A 896 -8.95 -33.61 35.19
N LYS A 897 -8.04 -33.43 36.16
CA LYS A 897 -7.83 -34.40 37.25
C LYS A 897 -8.95 -34.41 38.30
N LEU A 898 -9.71 -33.32 38.44
CA LEU A 898 -10.92 -33.28 39.26
C LEU A 898 -12.13 -33.83 38.49
N GLU A 899 -12.24 -33.56 37.19
CA GLU A 899 -13.25 -34.15 36.30
C GLU A 899 -13.15 -35.68 36.26
N SER A 900 -11.94 -36.24 36.07
CA SER A 900 -11.70 -37.70 36.19
C SER A 900 -12.22 -38.24 37.51
N LYS A 901 -11.95 -37.55 38.62
CA LYS A 901 -12.44 -37.95 39.96
C LYS A 901 -13.95 -37.83 40.13
N ILE A 902 -14.57 -36.81 39.54
CA ILE A 902 -16.02 -36.65 39.55
C ILE A 902 -16.65 -37.83 38.81
N ILE A 903 -16.17 -38.14 37.59
CA ILE A 903 -16.60 -39.28 36.79
C ILE A 903 -16.36 -40.61 37.54
N GLU A 904 -15.19 -40.80 38.17
CA GLU A 904 -14.89 -41.96 39.03
C GLU A 904 -15.92 -42.10 40.17
N THR A 905 -16.31 -41.00 40.82
CA THR A 905 -17.34 -41.01 41.89
C THR A 905 -18.77 -41.18 41.36
N GLU A 906 -19.09 -40.66 40.18
CA GLU A 906 -20.39 -40.85 39.52
C GLU A 906 -20.57 -42.29 39.04
N CYS A 907 -19.51 -42.93 38.52
CA CYS A 907 -19.49 -44.37 38.25
C CYS A 907 -19.69 -45.18 39.54
N ALA A 908 -18.93 -44.91 40.60
CA ALA A 908 -19.10 -45.60 41.88
C ALA A 908 -20.49 -45.37 42.52
N MET A 909 -21.11 -44.21 42.30
CA MET A 909 -22.47 -43.91 42.74
C MET A 909 -23.52 -44.68 41.93
N THR A 910 -23.40 -44.72 40.60
CA THR A 910 -24.32 -45.47 39.73
C THR A 910 -24.18 -46.99 39.88
N GLU A 911 -22.99 -47.50 40.18
CA GLU A 911 -22.78 -48.90 40.61
C GLU A 911 -23.50 -49.19 41.95
N LEU A 912 -23.52 -48.25 42.89
CA LEU A 912 -24.24 -48.39 44.16
C LEU A 912 -25.76 -48.26 43.98
N GLU A 913 -26.23 -47.36 43.12
CA GLU A 913 -27.66 -47.21 42.78
C GLU A 913 -28.21 -48.44 42.04
N THR A 914 -27.44 -49.03 41.12
CA THR A 914 -27.83 -50.28 40.44
C THR A 914 -27.80 -51.47 41.42
N ALA A 915 -26.74 -51.64 42.22
CA ALA A 915 -26.66 -52.71 43.21
C ALA A 915 -27.75 -52.61 44.31
N THR A 916 -28.16 -51.40 44.71
CA THR A 916 -29.30 -51.22 45.63
C THR A 916 -30.64 -51.44 44.94
N SER A 917 -30.80 -51.04 43.68
CA SER A 917 -31.99 -51.31 42.87
C SER A 917 -32.20 -52.82 42.65
N ASP A 918 -31.15 -53.57 42.31
CA ASP A 918 -31.21 -55.04 42.14
C ASP A 918 -31.56 -55.74 43.46
N LYS A 919 -31.03 -55.24 44.59
CA LYS A 919 -31.36 -55.76 45.92
C LYS A 919 -32.81 -55.47 46.31
N LEU A 920 -33.35 -54.30 45.95
CA LEU A 920 -34.76 -53.96 46.14
C LEU A 920 -35.67 -54.78 45.20
N HIS A 921 -35.28 -54.98 43.94
CA HIS A 921 -36.04 -55.75 42.96
C HIS A 921 -36.12 -57.24 43.34
N SER A 922 -34.99 -57.83 43.76
CA SER A 922 -34.95 -59.22 44.23
C SER A 922 -35.75 -59.42 45.53
N LEU A 923 -35.70 -58.47 46.47
CA LEU A 923 -36.56 -58.48 47.67
C LEU A 923 -38.05 -58.35 47.30
N ALA A 924 -38.40 -57.43 46.40
CA ALA A 924 -39.77 -57.24 45.92
C ALA A 924 -40.30 -58.52 45.25
N LYS A 925 -39.49 -59.17 44.40
CA LYS A 925 -39.82 -60.46 43.80
C LYS A 925 -40.07 -61.54 44.84
N GLN A 926 -39.19 -61.70 45.84
CA GLN A 926 -39.40 -62.66 46.93
C GLN A 926 -40.70 -62.37 47.72
N SER A 927 -41.02 -61.09 47.94
CA SER A 927 -42.27 -60.71 48.62
C SER A 927 -43.52 -61.02 47.78
N ALA A 928 -43.45 -60.84 46.46
CA ALA A 928 -44.53 -61.17 45.54
C ALA A 928 -44.76 -62.69 45.46
N GLU A 929 -43.69 -63.48 45.33
CA GLU A 929 -43.75 -64.96 45.35
C GLU A 929 -44.32 -65.46 46.70
N ALA A 930 -43.90 -64.88 47.82
CA ALA A 930 -44.45 -65.20 49.14
C ALA A 930 -45.95 -64.91 49.23
N LEU A 931 -46.39 -63.71 48.82
CA LEU A 931 -47.81 -63.33 48.77
C LEU A 931 -48.63 -64.25 47.86
N GLU A 932 -48.11 -64.61 46.68
CA GLU A 932 -48.77 -65.52 45.76
C GLU A 932 -48.98 -66.92 46.38
N THR A 933 -47.98 -67.46 47.12
CA THR A 933 -48.17 -68.73 47.82
C THR A 933 -49.19 -68.64 48.96
N VAL A 934 -49.31 -67.49 49.63
CA VAL A 934 -50.34 -67.26 50.66
C VAL A 934 -51.72 -67.16 50.03
N GLN A 935 -51.86 -66.43 48.92
CA GLN A 935 -53.12 -66.30 48.17
C GLN A 935 -53.58 -67.65 47.61
N LYS A 936 -52.67 -68.45 47.04
CA LYS A 936 -52.94 -69.83 46.60
C LYS A 936 -53.39 -70.74 47.74
N LYS A 937 -52.77 -70.65 48.92
CA LYS A 937 -53.20 -71.38 50.13
C LYS A 937 -54.59 -70.93 50.60
N LEU A 938 -54.87 -69.63 50.59
CA LEU A 938 -56.17 -69.06 51.00
C LEU A 938 -57.31 -69.56 50.10
N LEU A 939 -57.11 -69.53 48.77
CA LEU A 939 -58.06 -70.10 47.80
C LEU A 939 -58.32 -71.59 48.10
N LEU A 940 -57.27 -72.40 48.20
CA LEU A 940 -57.40 -73.84 48.52
C LEU A 940 -58.07 -74.13 49.87
N THR A 941 -58.02 -73.20 50.84
CA THR A 941 -58.81 -73.32 52.09
C THR A 941 -60.26 -72.88 51.91
N SER A 942 -60.54 -71.89 51.06
CA SER A 942 -61.89 -71.44 50.72
C SER A 942 -62.66 -72.53 49.95
N ASP A 943 -62.00 -73.15 48.96
CA ASP A 943 -62.57 -74.22 48.15
C ASP A 943 -63.04 -75.39 49.04
N LYS A 944 -62.18 -75.84 49.98
CA LYS A 944 -62.49 -76.88 50.96
C LYS A 944 -63.64 -76.50 51.90
N VAL A 945 -63.78 -75.22 52.26
CA VAL A 945 -64.90 -74.77 53.11
C VAL A 945 -66.22 -74.85 52.33
N GLU A 946 -66.26 -74.49 51.05
CA GLU A 946 -67.46 -74.65 50.22
C GLU A 946 -67.74 -76.13 49.86
N GLU A 947 -66.72 -76.99 49.74
CA GLU A 947 -66.89 -78.46 49.68
C GLU A 947 -67.60 -78.99 50.94
N PHE A 948 -67.12 -78.65 52.14
CA PHE A 948 -67.76 -79.05 53.40
C PHE A 948 -69.19 -78.51 53.52
N LYS A 949 -69.43 -77.25 53.16
CA LYS A 949 -70.76 -76.62 53.15
C LYS A 949 -71.72 -77.35 52.20
N THR A 950 -71.22 -77.77 51.03
CA THR A 950 -71.97 -78.55 50.04
C THR A 950 -72.28 -79.96 50.55
N PHE A 951 -71.32 -80.64 51.18
CA PHE A 951 -71.52 -81.94 51.83
C PHE A 951 -72.63 -81.86 52.90
N VAL A 952 -72.57 -80.88 53.79
CA VAL A 952 -73.58 -80.68 54.86
C VAL A 952 -74.97 -80.42 54.26
N LYS A 953 -75.08 -79.56 53.23
CA LYS A 953 -76.36 -79.28 52.56
C LYS A 953 -76.94 -80.51 51.85
N THR A 954 -76.10 -81.43 51.37
CA THR A 954 -76.54 -82.70 50.77
C THR A 954 -76.96 -83.72 51.84
N LEU A 955 -76.13 -83.96 52.86
CA LEU A 955 -76.43 -84.88 53.97
C LEU A 955 -77.75 -84.55 54.67
N SER A 956 -78.05 -83.26 54.82
CA SER A 956 -79.27 -82.79 55.49
C SER A 956 -80.54 -83.10 54.68
N ARG A 957 -80.48 -82.96 53.35
CA ARG A 957 -81.59 -83.36 52.46
C ARG A 957 -81.82 -84.87 52.47
N GLU A 958 -80.76 -85.65 52.47
CA GLU A 958 -80.84 -87.11 52.51
C GLU A 958 -81.46 -87.62 53.84
N LEU A 959 -81.06 -87.01 54.97
CA LEU A 959 -81.65 -87.31 56.27
C LEU A 959 -83.14 -86.94 56.33
N GLN A 960 -83.53 -85.78 55.79
CA GLN A 960 -84.94 -85.40 55.66
C GLN A 960 -85.71 -86.41 54.79
N HIS A 961 -85.21 -86.73 53.60
CA HIS A 961 -85.88 -87.64 52.66
C HIS A 961 -86.11 -89.01 53.30
N SER A 962 -85.10 -89.56 53.96
CA SER A 962 -85.20 -90.85 54.66
C SER A 962 -86.16 -90.82 55.86
N ILE A 963 -86.28 -89.70 56.58
CA ILE A 963 -87.29 -89.51 57.64
C ILE A 963 -88.70 -89.48 57.04
N GLN A 964 -88.91 -88.74 55.95
CA GLN A 964 -90.21 -88.65 55.28
C GLN A 964 -90.62 -90.00 54.70
N GLU A 965 -89.68 -90.75 54.10
CA GLU A 965 -89.93 -92.10 53.62
C GLU A 965 -90.40 -93.03 54.76
N LEU A 966 -89.74 -92.98 55.93
CA LEU A 966 -90.17 -93.71 57.12
C LEU A 966 -91.56 -93.29 57.63
N ARG A 967 -91.87 -91.98 57.69
CA ARG A 967 -93.22 -91.50 58.05
C ARG A 967 -94.28 -92.05 57.08
N THR A 968 -94.02 -92.07 55.77
CA THR A 968 -94.98 -92.67 54.81
C THR A 968 -95.13 -94.19 54.96
N LYS A 969 -94.05 -94.91 55.30
CA LYS A 969 -94.09 -96.35 55.61
C LYS A 969 -94.92 -96.62 56.87
N ILE A 970 -94.77 -95.80 57.92
CA ILE A 970 -95.59 -95.88 59.14
C ILE A 970 -97.06 -95.59 58.83
N LYS A 971 -97.38 -94.54 58.05
CA LYS A 971 -98.77 -94.22 57.67
C LYS A 971 -99.43 -95.37 56.89
N LYS A 972 -98.72 -95.98 55.94
CA LYS A 972 -99.18 -97.18 55.22
C LYS A 972 -99.44 -98.35 56.18
N ALA A 973 -98.52 -98.63 57.11
CA ALA A 973 -98.69 -99.69 58.09
C ALA A 973 -99.87 -99.42 59.06
N LYS A 974 -100.10 -98.16 59.47
CA LYS A 974 -101.26 -97.77 60.29
C LYS A 974 -102.59 -97.98 59.55
N LYS A 975 -102.65 -97.67 58.26
CA LYS A 975 -103.85 -97.93 57.44
C LYS A 975 -104.16 -99.43 57.34
N VAL A 976 -103.14 -100.27 57.11
CA VAL A 976 -103.26 -101.75 57.15
C VAL A 976 -103.70 -102.26 58.54
N GLY A 977 -103.22 -101.63 59.63
CA GLY A 977 -103.65 -101.94 61.00
C GLY A 977 -105.13 -101.65 61.24
N LYS A 978 -105.62 -100.46 60.85
CA LYS A 978 -107.06 -100.10 60.95
C LYS A 978 -107.95 -101.06 60.14
N MET A 979 -107.49 -101.49 58.95
CA MET A 979 -108.20 -102.45 58.09
C MET A 979 -108.46 -103.82 58.75
N LYS A 980 -107.64 -104.23 59.72
CA LYS A 980 -107.85 -105.48 60.49
C LYS A 980 -108.89 -105.34 61.62
N ALA A 981 -109.20 -104.13 62.08
CA ALA A 981 -110.02 -103.93 63.30
C ALA A 981 -111.54 -104.08 63.09
N CYS A 982 -112.05 -103.77 61.90
CA CYS A 982 -113.51 -103.78 61.62
C CYS A 982 -114.09 -105.17 61.27
N LYS A 983 -113.32 -106.25 61.42
CA LYS A 983 -113.63 -107.56 60.81
C LYS A 983 -114.69 -108.43 61.51
N ASN A 984 -115.41 -107.89 62.50
CA ASN A 984 -116.35 -108.65 63.34
C ASN A 984 -117.85 -108.38 63.08
N CYS A 985 -118.23 -107.56 62.08
CA CYS A 985 -119.65 -107.20 61.86
C CYS A 985 -120.20 -107.32 60.43
N LEU A 986 -119.37 -107.51 59.39
CA LEU A 986 -119.83 -107.66 58.00
C LEU A 986 -119.04 -108.79 57.31
N SER A 987 -119.76 -109.82 56.80
CA SER A 987 -119.12 -110.91 56.05
C SER A 987 -118.79 -110.46 54.62
N GLN A 988 -117.82 -111.12 53.98
CA GLN A 988 -117.41 -110.81 52.61
C GLN A 988 -118.56 -111.00 51.59
N GLU A 989 -119.52 -111.87 51.89
CA GLU A 989 -120.75 -112.07 51.11
C GLU A 989 -121.65 -110.82 51.14
N SER A 990 -121.72 -110.10 52.27
CA SER A 990 -122.53 -108.87 52.37
C SER A 990 -121.96 -107.73 51.53
N VAL A 991 -120.63 -107.64 51.39
CA VAL A 991 -119.96 -106.65 50.52
C VAL A 991 -120.14 -107.00 49.04
N GLN A 992 -120.01 -108.28 48.68
CA GLN A 992 -120.29 -108.73 47.31
C GLN A 992 -121.78 -108.57 46.93
N LEU A 993 -122.69 -108.81 47.88
CA LEU A 993 -124.13 -108.58 47.69
C LEU A 993 -124.45 -107.08 47.54
N ALA A 994 -123.85 -106.22 48.36
CA ALA A 994 -124.01 -104.76 48.24
C ALA A 994 -123.48 -104.23 46.90
N ALA A 995 -122.28 -104.64 46.48
CA ALA A 995 -121.72 -104.31 45.18
C ALA A 995 -122.60 -104.81 44.02
N SER A 996 -123.20 -106.01 44.13
CA SER A 996 -124.12 -106.56 43.12
C SER A 996 -125.47 -105.86 43.07
N ILE A 997 -125.97 -105.35 44.21
CA ILE A 997 -127.24 -104.61 44.30
C ILE A 997 -127.07 -103.17 43.79
N LEU A 998 -125.94 -102.53 44.10
CA LEU A 998 -125.64 -101.14 43.73
C LEU A 998 -124.95 -101.01 42.36
N ASN A 999 -124.53 -102.13 41.76
CA ASN A 999 -123.89 -102.22 40.44
C ASN A 999 -122.64 -101.32 40.29
N VAL A 1000 -121.78 -101.35 41.32
CA VAL A 1000 -120.47 -100.68 41.39
C VAL A 1000 -119.38 -101.71 41.69
N SER A 1001 -118.11 -101.45 41.34
CA SER A 1001 -117.05 -102.43 41.63
C SER A 1001 -116.77 -102.49 43.13
N THR A 1002 -116.23 -103.62 43.60
CA THR A 1002 -115.83 -103.78 45.01
C THR A 1002 -114.78 -102.76 45.43
N THR A 1003 -113.91 -102.33 44.51
CA THR A 1003 -112.94 -101.25 44.70
C THR A 1003 -113.59 -99.88 44.87
N ASP A 1004 -114.58 -99.53 44.05
CA ASP A 1004 -115.24 -98.21 44.14
C ASP A 1004 -116.06 -98.09 45.44
N LEU A 1005 -116.69 -99.20 45.87
CA LEU A 1005 -117.41 -99.27 47.14
C LEU A 1005 -116.46 -99.17 48.34
N GLU A 1006 -115.23 -99.68 48.22
CA GLU A 1006 -114.20 -99.62 49.27
C GLU A 1006 -113.52 -98.23 49.32
N GLU A 1007 -113.39 -97.53 48.19
CA GLU A 1007 -112.91 -96.13 48.13
C GLU A 1007 -113.96 -95.12 48.67
N ILE A 1008 -115.27 -95.36 48.43
CA ILE A 1008 -116.35 -94.54 49.00
C ILE A 1008 -116.50 -94.72 50.52
N LEU A 1009 -116.04 -95.84 51.08
CA LEU A 1009 -116.01 -96.11 52.52
C LEU A 1009 -114.71 -95.66 53.21
N ASP A 1010 -113.69 -95.27 52.45
CA ASP A 1010 -112.38 -94.83 52.94
C ASP A 1010 -112.40 -93.36 53.39
N VAL A 1011 -113.22 -93.07 54.41
CA VAL A 1011 -113.29 -91.74 55.04
C VAL A 1011 -111.94 -91.43 55.70
N GLU A 1012 -111.12 -90.60 55.07
CA GLU A 1012 -109.83 -90.20 55.62
C GLU A 1012 -110.01 -89.45 56.96
N ASP A 1013 -109.35 -89.95 58.02
CA ASP A 1013 -109.19 -89.20 59.26
C ASP A 1013 -108.46 -87.88 59.00
N GLU A 1014 -109.18 -86.76 59.04
CA GLU A 1014 -108.58 -85.42 58.92
C GLU A 1014 -107.49 -85.18 59.98
N GLU A 1015 -107.58 -85.83 61.15
CA GLU A 1015 -106.55 -85.75 62.18
C GLU A 1015 -105.20 -86.37 61.74
N GLU A 1016 -105.22 -87.50 61.01
CA GLU A 1016 -104.01 -88.13 60.45
C GLU A 1016 -103.45 -87.32 59.25
N THR A 1017 -104.30 -86.67 58.45
CA THR A 1017 -103.81 -85.81 57.35
C THR A 1017 -103.25 -84.49 57.86
N ALA A 1018 -103.90 -83.85 58.84
CA ALA A 1018 -103.41 -82.64 59.52
C ALA A 1018 -102.08 -82.88 60.22
N LYS A 1019 -101.93 -84.02 60.93
CA LYS A 1019 -100.68 -84.40 61.59
C LYS A 1019 -99.51 -84.50 60.61
N THR A 1020 -99.70 -85.16 59.46
CA THR A 1020 -98.64 -85.24 58.43
C THR A 1020 -98.24 -83.88 57.84
N LYS A 1021 -99.16 -82.90 57.77
CA LYS A 1021 -98.83 -81.52 57.35
C LYS A 1021 -97.96 -80.81 58.39
N MET A 1022 -98.25 -80.97 59.69
CA MET A 1022 -97.43 -80.39 60.76
C MET A 1022 -96.01 -80.97 60.82
N GLU A 1023 -95.87 -82.27 60.54
CA GLU A 1023 -94.58 -82.96 60.52
C GLU A 1023 -93.70 -82.54 59.33
N PHE A 1024 -94.29 -82.19 58.18
CA PHE A 1024 -93.57 -81.67 57.02
C PHE A 1024 -93.01 -80.25 57.25
N GLU A 1025 -93.80 -79.34 57.83
CA GLU A 1025 -93.35 -77.97 58.10
C GLU A 1025 -92.20 -77.93 59.13
N LYS A 1026 -92.22 -78.82 60.14
CA LYS A 1026 -91.10 -79.01 61.09
C LYS A 1026 -89.79 -79.44 60.42
N ASP A 1027 -89.84 -80.21 59.32
CA ASP A 1027 -88.63 -80.55 58.57
C ASP A 1027 -88.09 -79.35 57.77
N LYS A 1028 -88.99 -78.53 57.25
CA LYS A 1028 -88.68 -77.30 56.49
C LYS A 1028 -88.07 -76.23 57.40
N GLU A 1029 -88.57 -76.06 58.61
CA GLU A 1029 -87.93 -75.25 59.66
C GLU A 1029 -86.53 -75.77 60.02
N TRP A 1030 -86.37 -77.09 60.15
CA TRP A 1030 -85.08 -77.71 60.46
C TRP A 1030 -84.05 -77.52 59.34
N LEU A 1031 -84.43 -77.66 58.06
CA LEU A 1031 -83.57 -77.32 56.93
C LEU A 1031 -83.14 -75.85 56.97
N GLN A 1032 -84.04 -74.92 57.31
CA GLN A 1032 -83.70 -73.51 57.44
C GLN A 1032 -82.75 -73.23 58.61
N ARG A 1033 -82.86 -73.97 59.73
CA ARG A 1033 -81.87 -73.91 60.83
C ARG A 1033 -80.49 -74.36 60.36
N ILE A 1034 -80.38 -75.50 59.66
CA ILE A 1034 -79.10 -75.95 59.11
C ILE A 1034 -78.56 -74.96 58.09
N GLN A 1035 -79.38 -74.44 57.17
CA GLN A 1035 -78.92 -73.47 56.19
C GLN A 1035 -78.29 -72.24 56.87
N LYS A 1036 -78.99 -71.66 57.86
CA LYS A 1036 -78.48 -70.54 58.66
C LYS A 1036 -77.19 -70.88 59.42
N LEU A 1037 -77.06 -72.10 59.95
CA LEU A 1037 -75.81 -72.57 60.57
C LEU A 1037 -74.65 -72.73 59.57
N THR A 1038 -74.92 -73.14 58.32
CA THR A 1038 -73.90 -73.21 57.24
C THR A 1038 -73.58 -71.85 56.60
N GLU A 1039 -74.27 -70.79 56.99
CA GLU A 1039 -74.10 -69.42 56.49
C GLU A 1039 -73.65 -68.46 57.62
N ALA A 1040 -73.61 -68.93 58.86
CA ALA A 1040 -73.05 -68.23 60.01
C ALA A 1040 -71.52 -68.41 60.11
N GLN A 1041 -70.84 -67.44 60.73
CA GLN A 1041 -69.42 -67.57 61.07
C GLN A 1041 -69.20 -68.50 62.28
N PHE A 1042 -67.97 -69.02 62.41
CA PHE A 1042 -67.61 -70.05 63.38
C PHE A 1042 -67.86 -69.66 64.85
N PRO A 1043 -68.15 -70.63 65.76
CA PRO A 1043 -68.13 -72.07 65.56
C PRO A 1043 -69.52 -72.70 65.34
N PHE A 1044 -69.83 -73.08 64.08
CA PHE A 1044 -71.09 -73.77 63.75
C PHE A 1044 -71.05 -75.30 63.94
N ALA A 1045 -69.86 -75.91 64.03
CA ALA A 1045 -69.70 -77.37 63.93
C ALA A 1045 -70.37 -78.18 65.05
N SER A 1046 -70.32 -77.70 66.30
CA SER A 1046 -71.04 -78.31 67.44
C SER A 1046 -72.55 -78.19 67.26
N HIS A 1047 -73.03 -76.95 67.07
CA HIS A 1047 -74.45 -76.64 66.86
C HIS A 1047 -75.06 -77.41 65.68
N LEU A 1048 -74.29 -77.61 64.60
CA LEU A 1048 -74.67 -78.44 63.46
C LEU A 1048 -74.77 -79.93 63.84
N MET A 1049 -73.82 -80.45 64.61
CA MET A 1049 -73.86 -81.83 65.11
C MET A 1049 -75.10 -82.07 65.98
N ASP A 1050 -75.41 -81.16 66.91
CA ASP A 1050 -76.59 -81.25 67.78
C ASP A 1050 -77.90 -81.25 66.97
N VAL A 1051 -78.02 -80.34 65.99
CA VAL A 1051 -79.19 -80.23 65.11
C VAL A 1051 -79.35 -81.45 64.18
N VAL A 1052 -78.25 -82.08 63.76
CA VAL A 1052 -78.30 -83.36 63.00
C VAL A 1052 -78.64 -84.54 63.92
N LEU A 1053 -78.12 -84.56 65.15
CA LEU A 1053 -78.46 -85.58 66.17
C LEU A 1053 -79.93 -85.52 66.58
N GLU A 1054 -80.55 -84.35 66.62
CA GLU A 1054 -82.00 -84.20 66.85
C GLU A 1054 -82.81 -85.02 65.83
N LYS A 1055 -82.52 -84.86 64.52
CA LYS A 1055 -83.20 -85.62 63.46
C LYS A 1055 -82.78 -87.09 63.37
N LEU A 1056 -81.54 -87.46 63.71
CA LEU A 1056 -81.16 -88.87 63.83
C LEU A 1056 -81.93 -89.58 64.96
N ASN A 1057 -82.19 -88.89 66.07
CA ASN A 1057 -83.04 -89.40 67.14
C ASN A 1057 -84.53 -89.46 66.75
N GLU A 1058 -85.04 -88.51 65.96
CA GLU A 1058 -86.37 -88.62 65.35
C GLU A 1058 -86.46 -89.84 64.41
N LYS A 1059 -85.48 -90.00 63.51
CA LYS A 1059 -85.38 -91.16 62.61
C LYS A 1059 -85.36 -92.48 63.38
N LYS A 1060 -84.61 -92.55 64.49
CA LYS A 1060 -84.58 -93.73 65.38
C LYS A 1060 -85.97 -94.04 65.96
N LYS A 1061 -86.66 -93.05 66.53
CA LYS A 1061 -88.02 -93.23 67.08
C LYS A 1061 -89.02 -93.70 66.02
N LEU A 1062 -88.93 -93.17 64.81
CA LEU A 1062 -89.77 -93.60 63.69
C LEU A 1062 -89.46 -95.05 63.25
N VAL A 1063 -88.18 -95.47 63.25
CA VAL A 1063 -87.82 -96.89 63.01
C VAL A 1063 -88.34 -97.80 64.13
N GLU A 1064 -88.30 -97.36 65.39
CA GLU A 1064 -88.84 -98.08 66.54
C GLU A 1064 -90.38 -98.19 66.48
N GLU A 1065 -91.07 -97.10 66.11
CA GLU A 1065 -92.53 -97.09 65.87
C GLU A 1065 -92.91 -98.03 64.71
N TYR A 1066 -92.24 -97.91 63.56
CA TYR A 1066 -92.47 -98.79 62.40
C TYR A 1066 -92.24 -100.27 62.75
N SER A 1067 -91.15 -100.58 63.46
CA SER A 1067 -90.81 -101.94 63.88
C SER A 1067 -91.81 -102.51 64.88
N SER A 1068 -92.36 -101.66 65.75
CA SER A 1068 -93.40 -102.03 66.71
C SER A 1068 -94.72 -102.30 65.99
N LEU A 1069 -95.09 -101.47 65.01
CA LEU A 1069 -96.30 -101.65 64.21
C LEU A 1069 -96.24 -102.92 63.34
N VAL A 1070 -95.11 -103.19 62.68
CA VAL A 1070 -94.90 -104.42 61.90
C VAL A 1070 -95.02 -105.66 62.79
N LYS A 1071 -94.53 -105.61 64.05
CA LYS A 1071 -94.71 -106.66 65.06
C LYS A 1071 -96.15 -106.81 65.59
N GLN A 1072 -97.04 -105.85 65.32
CA GLN A 1072 -98.49 -105.97 65.57
C GLN A 1072 -99.27 -106.37 64.31
N THR A 1073 -98.63 -106.37 63.13
CA THR A 1073 -99.28 -106.67 61.84
C THR A 1073 -99.08 -108.13 61.42
N LEU A 1074 -97.99 -108.77 61.88
CA LEU A 1074 -97.78 -110.22 61.88
C LEU A 1074 -98.75 -110.91 62.85
#